data_AF-A0A5N6Q606-F1
#
_entry.id   AF-A0A5N6Q606-F1
#
_cell.length_a   1.000
_cell.length_b   1.000
_cell.length_c   1.000
_cell.angle_alpha   90.00
_cell.angle_beta   90.00
_cell.angle_gamma   90.00
#
_symmetry.space_group_name_H-M   'P 1'
#
loop_
_entity.id
_entity.type
_entity.pdbx_description
1 polymer ?
#
loop_
_entity_poly.entity_id
_entity_poly.type
_entity_poly.pdbx_seq_one_letter_code
_entity_poly.pdbx_strand_id
1 'polypeptide(L)'
;MSEGGGEIDGKSENHTGDAVQQNEKLHMSPQNSGDLNDNNTLSDDTQDQLMQTVVELKFQNEYLKSRLQELKNLHADSDNSIQLTNAVDQNGTCEDSKMLHEKIESLNRELAIEKQTRGAAEAALEHLREEYSEADAKAQELTAKLAEAQKNLEQQIKERDEKNSELDSKLNRLHKRAKQRIQEVQKEKDDLEAKYREVNEKSEQASSQLSELQQELDRTRQHANEALKAIDTERQQLRSANNRLRDNIEELRRSLEPKENAIETLQQSLLEKEQMLDNMRGLLQAAEEKRLASLAELASKHQQQIANLEAQLADSSTDRTKATETISSLQKLVAEKESKLAEMDAASTGEAARLKAAMETIKGEIIHLKNEHENEKEKWEATSQALSRKLEIAEEKCIRAEIEAAKTKSQMDLEISLQSQRSNTKDAELMDAREEIKRLESEFASYKSRAHALLQRKEAELASAKDNEQLKALEEALKDAENEILMVTAEKDKALQDLENALSSHNKELGARDEVLSLVEKQVKNMEMKLSTALSSHQSEKESWEKNLQNVEETWQLRFQALKSDLEEQKSSPSETLQKEVHDLQTRYKKLKEEHDSFCDLADKLIEEKDMEITRLTDNNKNLLRSLSSKPLANNNDNSQNTGTSNSNTSVAEQQILILARQQAQREEELAQSQRHILALQEELEELERENRLHSQQEAMLKEELRNMERSKKREGVDMTYLKNVIVKLLETGEVGALLPVIAMLLQFSPDELQKCQNAYRTFTDVPPTPGASEPPSSGLSLLSRFSFS
;
A
#
# COMPACT_ATOMS: atom_id res chain seq x y z
N MET A 1 -39.66 12.22 7.50
CA MET A 1 -38.94 13.10 8.44
C MET A 1 -37.81 13.69 7.61
N SER A 2 -37.94 14.88 7.00
CA SER A 2 -38.57 16.15 7.44
C SER A 2 -37.79 16.83 8.55
N GLU A 3 -37.50 18.13 8.30
CA GLU A 3 -36.77 19.09 9.13
C GLU A 3 -35.28 18.76 9.39
N GLY A 4 -34.35 19.71 9.23
CA GLY A 4 -34.51 21.07 8.69
C GLY A 4 -33.16 21.72 8.35
N GLY A 5 -33.16 22.61 7.35
CA GLY A 5 -32.00 23.43 7.02
C GLY A 5 -31.97 24.73 7.82
N GLY A 6 -30.78 25.25 8.09
CA GLY A 6 -30.57 26.56 8.71
C GLY A 6 -29.41 27.29 8.05
N GLU A 7 -29.69 28.44 7.44
CA GLU A 7 -28.69 29.29 6.80
C GLU A 7 -27.87 30.04 7.87
N ILE A 8 -26.57 30.21 7.63
CA ILE A 8 -25.67 30.96 8.51
C ILE A 8 -25.43 32.35 7.90
N ASP A 9 -26.17 33.36 8.37
CA ASP A 9 -25.90 34.77 8.00
C ASP A 9 -24.60 35.25 8.65
N GLY A 10 -23.63 35.62 7.82
CA GLY A 10 -22.28 36.00 8.26
C GLY A 10 -22.12 37.51 8.42
N LYS A 11 -21.77 37.96 9.64
CA LYS A 11 -21.34 39.35 9.88
C LYS A 11 -20.15 39.43 10.82
N SER A 12 -18.99 39.80 10.26
CA SER A 12 -18.20 41.01 10.63
C SER A 12 -16.83 40.97 9.95
N GLU A 13 -16.45 42.05 9.25
CA GLU A 13 -15.34 42.96 9.64
C GLU A 13 -14.82 43.85 8.47
N ASN A 14 -14.53 45.11 8.85
CA ASN A 14 -13.39 45.96 8.45
C ASN A 14 -12.93 46.10 6.97
N HIS A 15 -13.24 47.29 6.42
CA HIS A 15 -12.31 48.31 5.90
C HIS A 15 -11.31 48.04 4.74
N THR A 16 -11.21 49.06 3.87
CA THR A 16 -10.22 49.33 2.79
C THR A 16 -10.20 48.36 1.59
N GLY A 17 -10.00 48.81 0.34
CA GLY A 17 -9.89 50.19 -0.15
C GLY A 17 -9.56 50.29 -1.65
N ASP A 18 -9.32 51.54 -2.08
CA ASP A 18 -8.62 51.99 -3.31
C ASP A 18 -9.31 52.04 -4.70
N ALA A 19 -9.46 53.29 -5.18
CA ALA A 19 -9.37 53.79 -6.58
C ALA A 19 -10.41 53.33 -7.65
N VAL A 20 -10.73 54.12 -8.70
CA VAL A 20 -9.94 55.10 -9.47
C VAL A 20 -10.79 56.26 -10.05
N GLN A 21 -10.33 57.50 -9.85
CA GLN A 21 -10.33 58.65 -10.80
C GLN A 21 -9.49 59.76 -10.14
N GLN A 22 -8.35 60.22 -10.67
CA GLN A 22 -8.17 61.05 -11.88
C GLN A 22 -9.10 62.28 -11.88
N ASN A 23 -8.63 63.53 -11.87
CA ASN A 23 -7.27 64.04 -12.10
C ASN A 23 -7.09 65.40 -11.38
N GLU A 24 -5.92 65.68 -10.78
CA GLU A 24 -5.68 66.94 -10.03
C GLU A 24 -4.30 67.56 -10.31
N LYS A 25 -4.22 68.88 -10.13
CA LYS A 25 -3.06 69.79 -10.07
C LYS A 25 -2.59 70.45 -11.38
N LEU A 26 -2.80 71.77 -11.41
CA LEU A 26 -1.85 72.75 -11.94
C LEU A 26 -1.78 73.94 -10.98
N HIS A 27 -0.59 74.25 -10.48
CA HIS A 27 -0.25 75.57 -9.97
C HIS A 27 1.27 75.79 -10.07
N MET A 28 1.69 77.06 -10.05
CA MET A 28 3.05 77.57 -10.26
C MET A 28 3.53 77.60 -11.73
N SER A 29 3.92 78.81 -12.14
CA SER A 29 4.36 79.20 -13.48
C SER A 29 5.90 79.14 -13.62
N PRO A 30 6.48 79.36 -14.82
CA PRO A 30 6.76 80.76 -15.20
C PRO A 30 6.64 81.10 -16.71
N GLN A 31 6.44 82.40 -16.98
CA GLN A 31 6.84 83.20 -18.17
C GLN A 31 6.77 82.57 -19.58
N ASN A 32 5.89 83.10 -20.46
CA ASN A 32 6.35 84.07 -21.47
C ASN A 32 5.23 84.94 -22.10
N SER A 33 5.63 86.13 -22.58
CA SER A 33 5.01 87.04 -23.59
C SER A 33 3.58 86.84 -24.14
N GLY A 34 2.75 87.89 -24.13
CA GLY A 34 1.67 88.11 -25.13
C GLY A 34 0.47 88.99 -24.75
N ASP A 35 0.25 90.08 -25.50
CA ASP A 35 -0.98 90.87 -25.76
C ASP A 35 -2.01 91.27 -24.66
N LEU A 36 -2.15 92.60 -24.50
CA LEU A 36 -3.38 93.42 -24.70
C LEU A 36 -4.75 92.89 -24.18
N ASN A 37 -5.28 93.46 -23.08
CA ASN A 37 -6.26 94.57 -23.11
C ASN A 37 -6.91 94.90 -21.73
N ASP A 38 -7.42 96.14 -21.64
CA ASP A 38 -8.47 96.71 -20.77
C ASP A 38 -9.18 95.75 -19.77
N ASN A 39 -9.25 96.07 -18.48
CA ASN A 39 -9.97 97.26 -17.99
C ASN A 39 -9.53 97.73 -16.60
N ASN A 40 -9.71 99.02 -16.34
CA ASN A 40 -9.46 99.68 -15.06
C ASN A 40 -10.79 99.92 -14.32
N THR A 41 -10.89 99.47 -13.07
CA THR A 41 -12.03 99.75 -12.18
C THR A 41 -11.51 100.09 -10.80
N LEU A 42 -11.85 101.28 -10.30
CA LEU A 42 -11.25 101.86 -9.10
C LEU A 42 -11.87 101.30 -7.81
N SER A 43 -11.09 101.40 -6.73
CA SER A 43 -11.62 101.57 -5.37
C SER A 43 -11.80 103.08 -5.15
N ASP A 44 -13.02 103.60 -5.31
CA ASP A 44 -13.27 105.05 -5.35
C ASP A 44 -12.81 105.81 -4.09
N ASP A 45 -12.89 105.22 -2.90
CA ASP A 45 -12.64 105.90 -1.62
C ASP A 45 -11.27 106.61 -1.53
N THR A 46 -10.21 106.05 -2.15
CA THR A 46 -8.87 106.67 -2.16
C THR A 46 -8.73 107.75 -3.25
N GLN A 47 -9.47 107.65 -4.35
CA GLN A 47 -9.57 108.68 -5.37
C GLN A 47 -10.29 109.92 -4.81
N ASP A 48 -11.38 109.72 -4.07
CA ASP A 48 -12.16 110.81 -3.47
C ASP A 48 -11.43 111.50 -2.30
N GLN A 49 -10.72 110.76 -1.44
CA GLN A 49 -9.84 111.40 -0.44
C GLN A 49 -8.71 112.22 -1.07
N LEU A 50 -8.13 111.73 -2.17
CA LEU A 50 -7.13 112.49 -2.93
C LEU A 50 -7.77 113.73 -3.60
N MET A 51 -9.00 113.61 -4.09
CA MET A 51 -9.72 114.74 -4.70
C MET A 51 -10.11 115.80 -3.67
N GLN A 52 -10.56 115.38 -2.48
CA GLN A 52 -10.91 116.27 -1.37
C GLN A 52 -9.68 117.01 -0.85
N THR A 53 -8.54 116.33 -0.68
CA THR A 53 -7.27 116.97 -0.29
C THR A 53 -6.71 117.87 -1.39
N VAL A 54 -6.87 117.54 -2.67
CA VAL A 54 -6.51 118.43 -3.80
C VAL A 54 -7.43 119.65 -3.89
N VAL A 55 -8.72 119.55 -3.54
CA VAL A 55 -9.64 120.69 -3.46
C VAL A 55 -9.29 121.59 -2.27
N GLU A 56 -9.01 121.03 -1.10
CA GLU A 56 -8.56 121.78 0.07
C GLU A 56 -7.21 122.49 -0.19
N LEU A 57 -6.23 121.78 -0.76
CA LEU A 57 -4.95 122.39 -1.17
C LEU A 57 -5.11 123.43 -2.27
N LYS A 58 -6.09 123.30 -3.19
CA LYS A 58 -6.44 124.36 -4.14
C LYS A 58 -7.05 125.56 -3.43
N PHE A 59 -7.93 125.38 -2.46
CA PHE A 59 -8.53 126.48 -1.69
C PHE A 59 -7.47 127.22 -0.88
N GLN A 60 -6.56 126.49 -0.22
CA GLN A 60 -5.41 127.07 0.48
C GLN A 60 -4.45 127.80 -0.49
N ASN A 61 -4.22 127.28 -1.70
CA ASN A 61 -3.43 127.98 -2.72
C ASN A 61 -4.13 129.22 -3.29
N GLU A 62 -5.44 129.21 -3.49
CA GLU A 62 -6.21 130.40 -3.90
C GLU A 62 -6.27 131.45 -2.79
N TYR A 63 -6.37 131.04 -1.52
CA TYR A 63 -6.26 131.93 -0.36
C TYR A 63 -4.86 132.55 -0.25
N LEU A 64 -3.79 131.75 -0.39
CA LEU A 64 -2.41 132.25 -0.39
C LEU A 64 -2.10 133.12 -1.61
N LYS A 65 -2.63 132.80 -2.81
CA LYS A 65 -2.60 133.70 -3.96
C LYS A 65 -3.32 135.00 -3.68
N SER A 66 -4.51 134.95 -3.08
CA SER A 66 -5.29 136.16 -2.75
C SER A 66 -4.52 137.03 -1.76
N ARG A 67 -3.90 136.44 -0.74
CA ARG A 67 -3.03 137.12 0.23
C ARG A 67 -1.76 137.71 -0.43
N LEU A 68 -1.16 136.98 -1.37
CA LEU A 68 -0.03 137.49 -2.17
C LEU A 68 -0.47 138.55 -3.18
N GLN A 69 -1.70 138.52 -3.66
CA GLN A 69 -2.28 139.54 -4.55
C GLN A 69 -2.65 140.80 -3.77
N GLU A 70 -3.15 140.69 -2.53
CA GLU A 70 -3.27 141.83 -1.60
C GLU A 70 -1.90 142.47 -1.33
N LEU A 71 -0.88 141.66 -1.00
CA LEU A 71 0.49 142.15 -0.81
C LEU A 71 1.09 142.76 -2.08
N LYS A 72 0.79 142.20 -3.25
CA LYS A 72 1.24 142.74 -4.56
C LYS A 72 0.52 144.04 -4.93
N ASN A 73 -0.76 144.17 -4.58
CA ASN A 73 -1.50 145.43 -4.71
C ASN A 73 -0.92 146.50 -3.74
N LEU A 74 -0.49 146.10 -2.54
CA LEU A 74 0.25 146.95 -1.58
C LEU A 74 1.72 147.22 -1.97
N HIS A 75 2.22 146.65 -3.07
CA HIS A 75 3.56 146.91 -3.64
C HIS A 75 3.50 147.57 -5.03
N ALA A 76 2.30 147.91 -5.52
CA ALA A 76 2.12 148.56 -6.82
C ALA A 76 2.20 150.10 -6.76
N ASP A 77 1.99 150.70 -5.59
CA ASP A 77 1.92 152.16 -5.39
C ASP A 77 3.25 152.80 -4.88
N SER A 78 4.37 152.05 -4.88
CA SER A 78 5.64 152.50 -4.28
C SER A 78 6.84 152.45 -5.22
N ASP A 79 6.66 152.74 -6.52
CA ASP A 79 7.79 153.04 -7.40
C ASP A 79 7.38 153.96 -8.56
N ASN A 80 7.45 155.29 -8.35
CA ASN A 80 7.40 156.26 -9.45
C ASN A 80 7.94 157.66 -9.10
N SER A 81 8.62 158.27 -10.08
CA SER A 81 8.96 159.70 -10.16
C SER A 81 9.81 160.33 -9.04
N ILE A 82 11.11 160.03 -9.05
CA ILE A 82 12.13 161.00 -8.63
C ILE A 82 11.99 162.26 -9.50
N GLN A 83 11.84 163.45 -8.89
CA GLN A 83 12.09 164.73 -9.57
C GLN A 83 13.16 165.55 -8.84
N LEU A 84 14.19 165.93 -9.58
CA LEU A 84 15.11 166.99 -9.18
C LEU A 84 14.45 168.35 -9.43
N THR A 85 14.41 169.21 -8.42
CA THR A 85 14.61 170.65 -8.60
C THR A 85 15.38 171.21 -7.41
N ASN A 86 16.40 172.01 -7.68
CA ASN A 86 17.23 172.64 -6.65
C ASN A 86 16.52 173.84 -6.01
N ALA A 87 16.65 174.01 -4.70
CA ALA A 87 16.59 175.30 -4.04
C ALA A 87 17.63 175.34 -2.91
N VAL A 88 18.44 176.39 -2.91
CA VAL A 88 19.57 176.59 -1.99
C VAL A 88 19.07 177.11 -0.63
N ASP A 89 19.52 176.52 0.49
CA ASP A 89 20.33 177.30 1.45
C ASP A 89 21.14 176.51 2.51
N GLN A 90 22.42 176.89 2.59
CA GLN A 90 23.40 176.88 3.69
C GLN A 90 23.49 175.78 4.80
N ASN A 91 24.70 175.19 4.86
CA ASN A 91 25.49 174.79 6.05
C ASN A 91 25.09 173.58 6.92
N GLY A 92 25.93 172.53 6.90
CA GLY A 92 26.07 171.56 8.01
C GLY A 92 26.59 170.17 7.59
N THR A 93 27.86 169.84 7.84
CA THR A 93 28.46 168.52 7.51
C THR A 93 29.34 167.98 8.63
N CYS A 94 29.06 166.79 9.18
CA CYS A 94 30.05 165.98 9.91
C CYS A 94 29.61 164.53 10.18
N GLU A 95 28.39 164.30 10.68
CA GLU A 95 28.01 163.04 11.35
C GLU A 95 27.83 161.85 10.39
N ASP A 96 27.22 162.06 9.22
CA ASP A 96 26.75 160.99 8.31
C ASP A 96 27.87 160.03 7.87
N SER A 97 29.08 160.54 7.72
CA SER A 97 30.27 159.77 7.32
C SER A 97 30.66 158.69 8.34
N LYS A 98 30.43 158.94 9.64
CA LYS A 98 30.73 157.97 10.70
C LYS A 98 29.71 156.85 10.73
N MET A 99 28.41 157.19 10.74
CA MET A 99 27.34 156.19 10.70
C MET A 99 27.45 155.28 9.49
N LEU A 100 27.84 155.83 8.33
CA LEU A 100 28.04 155.05 7.11
C LEU A 100 29.25 154.08 7.23
N HIS A 101 30.32 154.47 7.91
CA HIS A 101 31.48 153.61 8.17
C HIS A 101 31.17 152.49 9.18
N GLU A 102 30.49 152.81 10.28
CA GLU A 102 30.04 151.84 11.28
C GLU A 102 29.04 150.84 10.68
N LYS A 103 28.16 151.29 9.78
CA LYS A 103 27.25 150.43 9.03
C LYS A 103 28.00 149.48 8.08
N ILE A 104 29.05 149.95 7.41
CA ILE A 104 29.93 149.12 6.58
C ILE A 104 30.68 148.08 7.42
N GLU A 105 31.17 148.42 8.61
CA GLU A 105 31.77 147.42 9.49
C GLU A 105 30.76 146.36 9.97
N SER A 106 29.54 146.76 10.33
CA SER A 106 28.48 145.82 10.72
C SER A 106 28.20 144.83 9.58
N LEU A 107 27.97 145.34 8.37
CA LEU A 107 27.74 144.53 7.18
C LEU A 107 28.94 143.62 6.84
N ASN A 108 30.18 144.06 7.06
CA ASN A 108 31.37 143.22 6.89
C ASN A 108 31.47 142.10 7.95
N ARG A 109 31.07 142.38 9.21
CA ARG A 109 31.01 141.36 10.27
C ARG A 109 29.88 140.35 10.01
N GLU A 110 28.70 140.82 9.63
CA GLU A 110 27.56 140.01 9.19
C GLU A 110 27.94 139.12 7.99
N LEU A 111 28.61 139.67 6.98
CA LEU A 111 29.08 138.94 5.79
C LEU A 111 30.25 137.98 6.07
N ALA A 112 31.04 138.22 7.11
CA ALA A 112 32.05 137.27 7.59
C ALA A 112 31.41 136.07 8.32
N ILE A 113 30.42 136.33 9.17
CA ILE A 113 29.60 135.30 9.83
C ILE A 113 28.87 134.47 8.77
N GLU A 114 28.24 135.11 7.78
CA GLU A 114 27.51 134.41 6.72
C GLU A 114 28.41 133.57 5.81
N LYS A 115 29.66 134.00 5.57
CA LYS A 115 30.65 133.14 4.90
C LYS A 115 31.01 131.90 5.73
N GLN A 116 31.04 132.02 7.05
CA GLN A 116 31.36 130.92 7.96
C GLN A 116 30.18 129.95 8.13
N THR A 117 28.95 130.44 8.27
CA THR A 117 27.73 129.60 8.30
C THR A 117 27.54 128.88 6.96
N ARG A 118 27.69 129.57 5.83
CA ARG A 118 27.65 128.98 4.49
C ARG A 118 28.73 127.93 4.29
N GLY A 119 29.97 128.18 4.73
CA GLY A 119 31.05 127.19 4.66
C GLY A 119 30.81 125.96 5.54
N ALA A 120 30.23 126.14 6.73
CA ALA A 120 29.83 125.02 7.59
C ALA A 120 28.64 124.22 6.99
N ALA A 121 27.69 124.91 6.34
CA ALA A 121 26.59 124.27 5.62
C ALA A 121 27.06 123.52 4.37
N GLU A 122 28.02 124.06 3.61
CA GLU A 122 28.67 123.38 2.49
C GLU A 122 29.39 122.10 2.95
N ALA A 123 30.12 122.15 4.06
CA ALA A 123 30.76 120.96 4.64
C ALA A 123 29.75 119.92 5.16
N ALA A 124 28.66 120.36 5.81
CA ALA A 124 27.60 119.46 6.28
C ALA A 124 26.83 118.81 5.13
N LEU A 125 26.63 119.52 4.01
CA LEU A 125 26.04 118.97 2.79
C LEU A 125 26.96 117.94 2.11
N GLU A 126 28.28 118.12 2.17
CA GLU A 126 29.22 117.14 1.61
C GLU A 126 29.25 115.85 2.45
N HIS A 127 29.30 115.94 3.78
CA HIS A 127 29.16 114.75 4.63
C HIS A 127 27.81 114.03 4.46
N LEU A 128 26.71 114.77 4.29
CA LEU A 128 25.42 114.17 3.94
C LEU A 128 25.47 113.44 2.58
N ARG A 129 26.17 113.98 1.57
CA ARG A 129 26.36 113.30 0.27
C ARG A 129 27.20 112.02 0.42
N GLU A 130 28.26 112.06 1.24
CA GLU A 130 29.08 110.88 1.56
C GLU A 130 28.21 109.80 2.23
N GLU A 131 27.48 110.14 3.31
CA GLU A 131 26.57 109.23 4.02
C GLU A 131 25.46 108.68 3.11
N TYR A 132 24.83 109.50 2.26
CA TYR A 132 23.85 109.04 1.28
C TYR A 132 24.48 108.08 0.25
N SER A 133 25.71 108.33 -0.21
CA SER A 133 26.40 107.46 -1.17
C SER A 133 26.78 106.11 -0.55
N GLU A 134 27.20 106.09 0.73
CA GLU A 134 27.49 104.85 1.45
C GLU A 134 26.21 104.07 1.78
N ALA A 135 25.12 104.77 2.11
CA ALA A 135 23.81 104.17 2.32
C ALA A 135 23.23 103.55 1.04
N ASP A 136 23.35 104.23 -0.11
CA ASP A 136 22.91 103.69 -1.40
C ASP A 136 23.78 102.50 -1.84
N ALA A 137 25.10 102.57 -1.68
CA ALA A 137 25.99 101.44 -1.94
C ALA A 137 25.63 100.21 -1.08
N LYS A 138 25.32 100.40 0.21
CA LYS A 138 24.82 99.35 1.10
C LYS A 138 23.44 98.81 0.67
N ALA A 139 22.54 99.68 0.22
CA ALA A 139 21.23 99.28 -0.29
C ALA A 139 21.35 98.43 -1.57
N GLN A 140 22.25 98.81 -2.49
CA GLN A 140 22.58 98.03 -3.68
C GLN A 140 23.20 96.67 -3.32
N GLU A 141 24.14 96.62 -2.37
CA GLU A 141 24.76 95.37 -1.91
C GLU A 141 23.73 94.41 -1.27
N LEU A 142 22.85 94.93 -0.42
CA LEU A 142 21.76 94.16 0.19
C LEU A 142 20.74 93.69 -0.85
N THR A 143 20.43 94.52 -1.85
CA THR A 143 19.54 94.14 -2.97
C THR A 143 20.16 93.01 -3.81
N ALA A 144 21.46 93.07 -4.11
CA ALA A 144 22.17 92.02 -4.82
C ALA A 144 22.18 90.69 -4.04
N LYS A 145 22.47 90.73 -2.72
CA LYS A 145 22.41 89.55 -1.84
C LYS A 145 21.00 88.96 -1.74
N LEU A 146 19.97 89.81 -1.72
CA LEU A 146 18.57 89.39 -1.70
C LEU A 146 18.18 88.68 -3.01
N ALA A 147 18.58 89.22 -4.17
CA ALA A 147 18.36 88.62 -5.47
C ALA A 147 19.11 87.27 -5.64
N GLU A 148 20.35 87.17 -5.13
CA GLU A 148 21.10 85.91 -5.11
C GLU A 148 20.42 84.87 -4.20
N ALA A 149 19.95 85.28 -3.01
CA ALA A 149 19.20 84.40 -2.10
C ALA A 149 17.87 83.93 -2.72
N GLN A 150 17.12 84.81 -3.39
CA GLN A 150 15.91 84.45 -4.13
C GLN A 150 16.20 83.40 -5.21
N LYS A 151 17.18 83.66 -6.09
CA LYS A 151 17.57 82.72 -7.15
C LYS A 151 18.00 81.35 -6.60
N ASN A 152 18.76 81.34 -5.49
CA ASN A 152 19.19 80.10 -4.84
C ASN A 152 18.01 79.33 -4.22
N LEU A 153 16.98 80.02 -3.70
CA LEU A 153 15.74 79.42 -3.23
C LEU A 153 14.88 78.88 -4.39
N GLU A 154 14.75 79.62 -5.50
CA GLU A 154 14.04 79.19 -6.71
C GLU A 154 14.66 77.92 -7.32
N GLN A 155 15.99 77.86 -7.46
CA GLN A 155 16.68 76.64 -7.88
C GLN A 155 16.41 75.49 -6.91
N GLN A 156 16.49 75.74 -5.60
CA GLN A 156 16.22 74.75 -4.57
C GLN A 156 14.76 74.25 -4.53
N ILE A 157 13.79 75.05 -4.98
CA ILE A 157 12.40 74.63 -5.17
C ILE A 157 12.30 73.74 -6.40
N LYS A 158 12.82 74.20 -7.55
CA LYS A 158 12.83 73.42 -8.80
C LYS A 158 13.51 72.06 -8.65
N GLU A 159 14.63 72.00 -7.94
CA GLU A 159 15.33 70.75 -7.61
C GLU A 159 14.55 69.81 -6.68
N ARG A 160 13.61 70.32 -5.86
CA ARG A 160 12.69 69.49 -5.07
C ARG A 160 11.53 69.01 -5.93
N ASP A 161 10.97 69.86 -6.79
CA ASP A 161 9.87 69.50 -7.68
C ASP A 161 10.27 68.44 -8.72
N GLU A 162 11.49 68.53 -9.27
CA GLU A 162 12.06 67.50 -10.13
C GLU A 162 12.23 66.15 -9.39
N LYS A 163 12.70 66.18 -8.14
CA LYS A 163 12.83 64.97 -7.29
C LYS A 163 11.46 64.38 -6.93
N ASN A 164 10.46 65.22 -6.64
CA ASN A 164 9.08 64.81 -6.39
C ASN A 164 8.48 64.14 -7.63
N SER A 165 8.64 64.74 -8.81
CA SER A 165 8.18 64.17 -10.09
C SER A 165 8.86 62.81 -10.41
N GLU A 166 10.14 62.65 -10.06
CA GLU A 166 10.85 61.38 -10.20
C GLU A 166 10.34 60.32 -9.20
N LEU A 167 10.03 60.72 -7.96
CA LEU A 167 9.44 59.85 -6.94
C LEU A 167 8.02 59.41 -7.32
N ASP A 168 7.16 60.32 -7.76
CA ASP A 168 5.83 60.01 -8.28
C ASP A 168 5.92 59.06 -9.49
N SER A 169 6.89 59.27 -10.38
CA SER A 169 7.17 58.38 -11.51
C SER A 169 7.61 56.98 -11.07
N LYS A 170 8.40 56.86 -10.00
CA LYS A 170 8.81 55.58 -9.40
C LYS A 170 7.63 54.88 -8.72
N LEU A 171 6.85 55.62 -7.92
CA LEU A 171 5.69 55.12 -7.18
C LEU A 171 4.60 54.62 -8.14
N ASN A 172 4.31 55.36 -9.22
CA ASN A 172 3.40 54.92 -10.28
C ASN A 172 3.85 53.62 -10.98
N ARG A 173 5.17 53.43 -11.18
CA ARG A 173 5.72 52.17 -11.74
C ARG A 173 5.58 51.01 -10.75
N LEU A 174 5.81 51.25 -9.46
CA LEU A 174 5.64 50.25 -8.39
C LEU A 174 4.17 49.86 -8.23
N HIS A 175 3.24 50.82 -8.16
CA HIS A 175 1.79 50.54 -8.09
C HIS A 175 1.31 49.73 -9.31
N LYS A 176 1.75 50.06 -10.54
CA LYS A 176 1.44 49.27 -11.74
C LYS A 176 1.96 47.83 -11.64
N ARG A 177 3.20 47.62 -11.17
CA ARG A 177 3.78 46.28 -10.97
C ARG A 177 3.04 45.50 -9.87
N ALA A 178 2.70 46.14 -8.76
CA ALA A 178 1.93 45.53 -7.68
C ALA A 178 0.54 45.09 -8.17
N LYS A 179 -0.16 45.97 -8.88
CA LYS A 179 -1.48 45.67 -9.49
C LYS A 179 -1.40 44.51 -10.49
N GLN A 180 -0.37 44.46 -11.32
CA GLN A 180 -0.13 43.31 -12.21
C GLN A 180 0.11 42.02 -11.40
N ARG A 181 0.97 42.02 -10.38
CA ARG A 181 1.24 40.81 -9.60
C ARG A 181 0.01 40.33 -8.81
N ILE A 182 -0.84 41.25 -8.33
CA ILE A 182 -2.14 40.90 -7.72
C ILE A 182 -3.06 40.21 -8.75
N GLN A 183 -3.10 40.69 -10.00
CA GLN A 183 -3.88 40.05 -11.07
C GLN A 183 -3.33 38.67 -11.46
N GLU A 184 -2.00 38.52 -11.50
CA GLU A 184 -1.35 37.22 -11.71
C GLU A 184 -1.67 36.23 -10.59
N VAL A 185 -1.54 36.64 -9.32
CA VAL A 185 -1.85 35.79 -8.14
C VAL A 185 -3.34 35.44 -8.08
N GLN A 186 -4.24 36.36 -8.44
CA GLN A 186 -5.66 36.05 -8.52
C GLN A 186 -5.94 35.00 -9.61
N LYS A 187 -5.30 35.11 -10.78
CA LYS A 187 -5.41 34.09 -11.83
C LYS A 187 -4.80 32.75 -11.41
N GLU A 188 -3.62 32.76 -10.76
CA GLU A 188 -2.99 31.56 -10.19
C GLU A 188 -3.93 30.87 -9.19
N LYS A 189 -4.65 31.64 -8.36
CA LYS A 189 -5.70 31.16 -7.46
C LYS A 189 -6.87 30.54 -8.22
N ASP A 190 -7.43 31.25 -9.20
CA ASP A 190 -8.62 30.79 -9.95
C ASP A 190 -8.32 29.50 -10.75
N ASP A 191 -7.12 29.40 -11.34
CA ASP A 191 -6.61 28.21 -12.03
C ASP A 191 -6.38 27.03 -11.05
N LEU A 192 -6.10 27.29 -9.76
CA LEU A 192 -5.97 26.26 -8.72
C LEU A 192 -7.33 25.82 -8.15
N GLU A 193 -8.27 26.75 -7.93
CA GLU A 193 -9.64 26.40 -7.53
C GLU A 193 -10.34 25.53 -8.58
N ALA A 194 -10.12 25.81 -9.87
CA ALA A 194 -10.65 25.00 -10.96
C ALA A 194 -10.14 23.54 -10.90
N LYS A 195 -8.82 23.36 -10.67
CA LYS A 195 -8.22 22.03 -10.49
C LYS A 195 -8.69 21.34 -9.22
N TYR A 196 -8.89 22.08 -8.13
CA TYR A 196 -9.42 21.52 -6.89
C TYR A 196 -10.86 21.00 -7.07
N ARG A 197 -11.72 21.73 -7.79
CA ARG A 197 -13.05 21.27 -8.18
C ARG A 197 -12.98 20.00 -9.04
N GLU A 198 -12.14 19.97 -10.07
CA GLU A 198 -11.94 18.77 -10.92
C GLU A 198 -11.46 17.53 -10.12
N VAL A 199 -10.56 17.72 -9.15
CA VAL A 199 -10.10 16.63 -8.27
C VAL A 199 -11.21 16.18 -7.31
N ASN A 200 -12.01 17.10 -6.77
CA ASN A 200 -13.15 16.78 -5.92
C ASN A 200 -14.23 15.99 -6.68
N GLU A 201 -14.62 16.45 -7.87
CA GLU A 201 -15.56 15.75 -8.76
C GLU A 201 -15.09 14.32 -9.08
N LYS A 202 -13.80 14.13 -9.36
CA LYS A 202 -13.21 12.79 -9.57
C LYS A 202 -13.21 11.93 -8.30
N SER A 203 -13.02 12.54 -7.13
CA SER A 203 -13.10 11.84 -5.84
C SER A 203 -14.53 11.42 -5.50
N GLU A 204 -15.52 12.25 -5.82
CA GLU A 204 -16.95 11.92 -5.68
C GLU A 204 -17.36 10.81 -6.66
N GLN A 205 -16.89 10.87 -7.91
CA GLN A 205 -17.08 9.80 -8.90
C GLN A 205 -16.48 8.47 -8.41
N ALA A 206 -15.22 8.46 -7.96
CA ALA A 206 -14.56 7.27 -7.41
C ALA A 206 -15.26 6.73 -6.15
N SER A 207 -15.79 7.61 -5.30
CA SER A 207 -16.60 7.25 -4.13
C SER A 207 -17.92 6.58 -4.54
N SER A 208 -18.61 7.12 -5.55
CA SER A 208 -19.85 6.51 -6.06
C SER A 208 -19.61 5.13 -6.68
N GLN A 209 -18.54 4.97 -7.47
CA GLN A 209 -18.13 3.68 -8.03
C GLN A 209 -17.76 2.65 -6.95
N LEU A 210 -17.06 3.07 -5.89
CA LEU A 210 -16.78 2.20 -4.74
C LEU A 210 -18.07 1.76 -4.01
N SER A 211 -19.05 2.67 -3.89
CA SER A 211 -20.36 2.37 -3.30
C SER A 211 -21.17 1.37 -4.15
N GLU A 212 -21.16 1.54 -5.47
CA GLU A 212 -21.81 0.62 -6.41
C GLU A 212 -21.18 -0.79 -6.36
N LEU A 213 -19.84 -0.88 -6.44
CA LEU A 213 -19.10 -2.14 -6.34
C LEU A 213 -19.29 -2.82 -4.97
N GLN A 214 -19.32 -2.06 -3.88
CA GLN A 214 -19.64 -2.59 -2.55
C GLN A 214 -21.07 -3.16 -2.50
N GLN A 215 -22.03 -2.50 -3.14
CA GLN A 215 -23.42 -2.96 -3.21
C GLN A 215 -23.56 -4.23 -4.08
N GLU A 216 -22.79 -4.38 -5.16
CA GLU A 216 -22.71 -5.62 -5.94
C GLU A 216 -22.03 -6.76 -5.19
N LEU A 217 -20.97 -6.46 -4.43
CA LEU A 217 -20.32 -7.44 -3.54
C LEU A 217 -21.28 -7.96 -2.47
N ASP A 218 -22.12 -7.11 -1.88
CA ASP A 218 -23.10 -7.54 -0.89
C ASP A 218 -24.31 -8.27 -1.49
N ARG A 219 -24.74 -7.92 -2.72
CA ARG A 219 -25.72 -8.73 -3.50
C ARG A 219 -25.20 -10.14 -3.79
N THR A 220 -23.97 -10.26 -4.30
CA THR A 220 -23.36 -11.56 -4.63
C THR A 220 -23.12 -12.39 -3.37
N ARG A 221 -22.70 -11.78 -2.26
CA ARG A 221 -22.68 -12.42 -0.93
C ARG A 221 -24.06 -12.91 -0.49
N GLN A 222 -25.13 -12.12 -0.70
CA GLN A 222 -26.48 -12.55 -0.35
C GLN A 222 -26.89 -13.79 -1.16
N HIS A 223 -26.72 -13.78 -2.48
CA HIS A 223 -27.06 -14.92 -3.33
C HIS A 223 -26.22 -16.17 -3.03
N ALA A 224 -24.94 -16.03 -2.69
CA ALA A 224 -24.12 -17.14 -2.22
C ALA A 224 -24.66 -17.75 -0.91
N ASN A 225 -25.09 -16.91 0.04
CA ASN A 225 -25.73 -17.37 1.28
C ASN A 225 -27.12 -18.00 1.06
N GLU A 226 -27.86 -17.58 0.03
CA GLU A 226 -29.13 -18.19 -0.37
C GLU A 226 -28.91 -19.56 -1.02
N ALA A 227 -27.90 -19.69 -1.90
CA ALA A 227 -27.50 -20.96 -2.51
C ALA A 227 -26.99 -21.98 -1.47
N LEU A 228 -26.18 -21.55 -0.50
CA LEU A 228 -25.73 -22.42 0.60
C LEU A 228 -26.91 -22.96 1.43
N LYS A 229 -27.90 -22.11 1.75
CA LYS A 229 -29.13 -22.55 2.44
C LYS A 229 -29.92 -23.56 1.62
N ALA A 230 -30.04 -23.37 0.30
CA ALA A 230 -30.69 -24.33 -0.57
C ALA A 230 -29.98 -25.70 -0.52
N ILE A 231 -28.66 -25.73 -0.69
CA ILE A 231 -27.83 -26.94 -0.63
C ILE A 231 -27.96 -27.65 0.74
N ASP A 232 -28.00 -26.91 1.86
CA ASP A 232 -28.21 -27.52 3.17
C ASP A 232 -29.62 -28.09 3.34
N THR A 233 -30.67 -27.47 2.77
CA THR A 233 -32.02 -28.06 2.77
C THR A 233 -32.10 -29.32 1.90
N GLU A 234 -31.45 -29.34 0.74
CA GLU A 234 -31.36 -30.55 -0.11
C GLU A 234 -30.58 -31.67 0.60
N ARG A 235 -29.45 -31.33 1.23
CA ARG A 235 -28.66 -32.25 2.07
C ARG A 235 -29.48 -32.82 3.22
N GLN A 236 -30.34 -32.02 3.86
CA GLN A 236 -31.26 -32.49 4.91
C GLN A 236 -32.35 -33.40 4.34
N GLN A 237 -32.93 -33.06 3.18
CA GLN A 237 -33.91 -33.91 2.49
C GLN A 237 -33.30 -35.27 2.10
N LEU A 238 -32.11 -35.28 1.48
CA LEU A 238 -31.39 -36.48 1.10
C LEU A 238 -31.03 -37.35 2.32
N ARG A 239 -30.60 -36.76 3.44
CA ARG A 239 -30.41 -37.48 4.72
C ARG A 239 -31.72 -38.13 5.20
N SER A 240 -32.84 -37.39 5.16
CA SER A 240 -34.15 -37.94 5.55
C SER A 240 -34.63 -39.07 4.64
N ALA A 241 -34.35 -39.00 3.34
CA ALA A 241 -34.68 -40.05 2.37
C ALA A 241 -33.77 -41.29 2.55
N ASN A 242 -32.47 -41.09 2.79
CA ASN A 242 -31.54 -42.20 3.05
C ASN A 242 -31.91 -42.96 4.33
N ASN A 243 -32.32 -42.25 5.39
CA ASN A 243 -32.81 -42.89 6.62
C ASN A 243 -34.06 -43.74 6.34
N ARG A 244 -35.10 -43.18 5.69
CA ARG A 244 -36.30 -43.94 5.30
C ARG A 244 -35.98 -45.18 4.46
N LEU A 245 -34.99 -45.11 3.57
CA LEU A 245 -34.55 -46.27 2.79
C LEU A 245 -33.86 -47.34 3.66
N ARG A 246 -33.10 -46.95 4.69
CA ARG A 246 -32.54 -47.89 5.69
C ARG A 246 -33.65 -48.52 6.51
N ASP A 247 -34.59 -47.72 7.01
CA ASP A 247 -35.75 -48.19 7.79
C ASP A 247 -36.53 -49.25 7.00
N ASN A 248 -36.83 -48.98 5.72
CA ASN A 248 -37.48 -49.92 4.81
C ASN A 248 -36.66 -51.20 4.56
N ILE A 249 -35.33 -51.10 4.44
CA ILE A 249 -34.44 -52.27 4.26
C ILE A 249 -34.41 -53.14 5.52
N GLU A 250 -34.43 -52.52 6.71
CA GLU A 250 -34.51 -53.24 7.98
C GLU A 250 -35.88 -53.88 8.22
N GLU A 251 -36.97 -53.21 7.84
CA GLU A 251 -38.32 -53.81 7.84
C GLU A 251 -38.40 -55.01 6.88
N LEU A 252 -37.87 -54.87 5.67
CA LEU A 252 -37.81 -55.98 4.71
C LEU A 252 -36.99 -57.17 5.24
N ARG A 253 -35.85 -56.92 5.90
CA ARG A 253 -35.04 -57.96 6.57
C ARG A 253 -35.83 -58.67 7.68
N ARG A 254 -36.45 -57.92 8.60
CA ARG A 254 -37.34 -58.46 9.65
C ARG A 254 -38.53 -59.24 9.09
N SER A 255 -38.96 -58.94 7.85
CA SER A 255 -40.01 -59.69 7.15
C SER A 255 -39.53 -60.95 6.43
N LEU A 256 -38.21 -61.09 6.22
CA LEU A 256 -37.56 -62.20 5.52
C LEU A 256 -37.06 -63.26 6.50
N GLU A 257 -36.43 -62.82 7.60
CA GLU A 257 -35.94 -63.63 8.72
C GLU A 257 -36.90 -64.77 9.17
N PRO A 258 -38.21 -64.54 9.43
CA PRO A 258 -39.13 -65.62 9.79
C PRO A 258 -39.42 -66.61 8.65
N LYS A 259 -39.19 -66.23 7.39
CA LYS A 259 -39.28 -67.13 6.21
C LYS A 259 -38.01 -67.95 6.05
N GLU A 260 -36.85 -67.36 6.33
CA GLU A 260 -35.55 -68.07 6.34
C GLU A 260 -35.56 -69.13 7.43
N ASN A 261 -35.94 -68.78 8.66
CA ASN A 261 -36.16 -69.73 9.77
C ASN A 261 -37.19 -70.84 9.42
N ALA A 262 -38.24 -70.52 8.65
CA ALA A 262 -39.22 -71.50 8.17
C ALA A 262 -38.66 -72.43 7.08
N ILE A 263 -37.70 -71.96 6.27
CA ILE A 263 -37.00 -72.79 5.28
C ILE A 263 -35.99 -73.71 5.98
N GLU A 264 -35.21 -73.21 6.94
CA GLU A 264 -34.26 -74.01 7.72
C GLU A 264 -34.97 -75.15 8.48
N THR A 265 -36.07 -74.86 9.18
CA THR A 265 -36.87 -75.89 9.87
C THR A 265 -37.52 -76.90 8.92
N LEU A 266 -37.90 -76.49 7.70
CA LEU A 266 -38.37 -77.41 6.66
C LEU A 266 -37.23 -78.27 6.08
N GLN A 267 -36.03 -77.72 5.89
CA GLN A 267 -34.84 -78.46 5.46
C GLN A 267 -34.43 -79.49 6.52
N GLN A 268 -34.41 -79.12 7.80
CA GLN A 268 -34.10 -80.04 8.90
C GLN A 268 -35.13 -81.17 8.98
N SER A 269 -36.44 -80.85 8.88
CA SER A 269 -37.49 -81.88 8.85
C SER A 269 -37.50 -82.72 7.56
N LEU A 270 -36.86 -82.26 6.48
CA LEU A 270 -36.65 -83.07 5.27
C LEU A 270 -35.49 -84.05 5.49
N LEU A 271 -34.37 -83.59 6.05
CA LEU A 271 -33.21 -84.41 6.39
C LEU A 271 -33.56 -85.51 7.42
N GLU A 272 -34.38 -85.21 8.42
CA GLU A 272 -34.96 -86.21 9.34
C GLU A 272 -35.77 -87.30 8.60
N LYS A 273 -36.53 -86.92 7.58
CA LYS A 273 -37.32 -87.87 6.77
C LYS A 273 -36.45 -88.69 5.84
N GLU A 274 -35.39 -88.11 5.27
CA GLU A 274 -34.40 -88.85 4.47
C GLU A 274 -33.67 -89.88 5.33
N GLN A 275 -33.23 -89.50 6.53
CA GLN A 275 -32.65 -90.44 7.50
C GLN A 275 -33.64 -91.54 7.91
N MET A 276 -34.93 -91.21 8.08
CA MET A 276 -35.98 -92.22 8.33
C MET A 276 -36.18 -93.17 7.14
N LEU A 277 -36.14 -92.66 5.91
CA LEU A 277 -36.26 -93.46 4.69
C LEU A 277 -35.07 -94.42 4.52
N ASP A 278 -33.85 -93.97 4.79
CA ASP A 278 -32.66 -94.84 4.72
C ASP A 278 -32.62 -95.86 5.86
N ASN A 279 -33.08 -95.50 7.06
CA ASN A 279 -33.32 -96.49 8.14
C ASN A 279 -34.34 -97.55 7.72
N MET A 280 -35.46 -97.16 7.08
CA MET A 280 -36.43 -98.13 6.54
C MET A 280 -35.85 -98.98 5.41
N ARG A 281 -35.02 -98.41 4.52
CA ARG A 281 -34.32 -99.15 3.46
C ARG A 281 -33.37 -100.19 4.05
N GLY A 282 -32.60 -99.84 5.08
CA GLY A 282 -31.73 -100.78 5.80
C GLY A 282 -32.51 -101.92 6.47
N LEU A 283 -33.66 -101.62 7.09
CA LEU A 283 -34.55 -102.63 7.65
C LEU A 283 -35.18 -103.54 6.58
N LEU A 284 -35.58 -102.99 5.43
CA LEU A 284 -36.09 -103.76 4.30
C LEU A 284 -35.02 -104.65 3.68
N GLN A 285 -33.80 -104.13 3.48
CA GLN A 285 -32.66 -104.93 3.01
C GLN A 285 -32.33 -106.06 3.99
N ALA A 286 -32.26 -105.78 5.29
CA ALA A 286 -32.02 -106.82 6.30
C ALA A 286 -33.15 -107.86 6.39
N ALA A 287 -34.38 -107.53 5.97
CA ALA A 287 -35.49 -108.46 5.83
C ALA A 287 -35.41 -109.28 4.53
N GLU A 288 -35.03 -108.65 3.41
CA GLU A 288 -34.72 -109.28 2.12
C GLU A 288 -33.58 -110.30 2.26
N GLU A 289 -32.48 -109.92 2.92
CA GLU A 289 -31.34 -110.81 3.20
C GLU A 289 -31.75 -112.02 4.05
N LYS A 290 -32.61 -111.84 5.07
CA LYS A 290 -33.19 -112.95 5.85
C LYS A 290 -34.12 -113.83 5.01
N ARG A 291 -34.90 -113.24 4.10
CA ARG A 291 -35.76 -113.96 3.14
C ARG A 291 -34.92 -114.79 2.16
N LEU A 292 -33.82 -114.22 1.65
CA LEU A 292 -32.89 -114.91 0.77
C LEU A 292 -32.10 -116.01 1.51
N ALA A 293 -31.65 -115.77 2.73
CA ALA A 293 -30.98 -116.77 3.56
C ALA A 293 -31.92 -117.95 3.90
N SER A 294 -33.17 -117.69 4.30
CA SER A 294 -34.15 -118.74 4.57
C SER A 294 -34.62 -119.47 3.30
N LEU A 295 -34.67 -118.80 2.15
CA LEU A 295 -34.86 -119.47 0.85
C LEU A 295 -33.65 -120.32 0.45
N ALA A 296 -32.42 -119.88 0.72
CA ALA A 296 -31.22 -120.66 0.46
C ALA A 296 -31.12 -121.88 1.40
N GLU A 297 -31.55 -121.73 2.66
CA GLU A 297 -31.66 -122.84 3.62
C GLU A 297 -32.75 -123.84 3.19
N LEU A 298 -33.91 -123.34 2.74
CA LEU A 298 -34.99 -124.19 2.20
C LEU A 298 -34.58 -124.88 0.89
N ALA A 299 -33.87 -124.18 0.00
CA ALA A 299 -33.31 -124.74 -1.22
C ALA A 299 -32.24 -125.78 -0.91
N SER A 300 -31.39 -125.55 0.11
CA SER A 300 -30.42 -126.54 0.61
C SER A 300 -31.12 -127.77 1.20
N LYS A 301 -32.19 -127.57 2.00
CA LYS A 301 -33.04 -128.66 2.51
C LYS A 301 -33.73 -129.44 1.38
N HIS A 302 -34.21 -128.76 0.33
CA HIS A 302 -34.76 -129.42 -0.86
C HIS A 302 -33.66 -130.13 -1.67
N GLN A 303 -32.47 -129.55 -1.82
CA GLN A 303 -31.32 -130.18 -2.48
C GLN A 303 -30.87 -131.43 -1.70
N GLN A 304 -30.89 -131.39 -0.37
CA GLN A 304 -30.59 -132.52 0.50
C GLN A 304 -31.72 -133.56 0.50
N GLN A 305 -32.99 -133.15 0.40
CA GLN A 305 -34.11 -134.07 0.18
C GLN A 305 -34.03 -134.73 -1.20
N ILE A 306 -33.66 -133.99 -2.24
CA ILE A 306 -33.38 -134.54 -3.58
C ILE A 306 -32.21 -135.50 -3.48
N ALA A 307 -31.07 -135.12 -2.89
CA ALA A 307 -29.93 -136.02 -2.70
C ALA A 307 -30.27 -137.25 -1.83
N ASN A 308 -31.17 -137.14 -0.85
CA ASN A 308 -31.67 -138.26 -0.06
C ASN A 308 -32.67 -139.13 -0.83
N LEU A 309 -33.46 -138.55 -1.75
CA LEU A 309 -34.38 -139.27 -2.65
C LEU A 309 -33.65 -139.89 -3.84
N GLU A 310 -32.55 -139.28 -4.29
CA GLU A 310 -31.58 -139.82 -5.25
C GLU A 310 -30.75 -140.92 -4.58
N ALA A 311 -30.35 -140.76 -3.32
CA ALA A 311 -29.76 -141.82 -2.51
C ALA A 311 -30.76 -142.94 -2.24
N GLN A 312 -32.05 -142.65 -1.99
CA GLN A 312 -33.10 -143.68 -1.89
C GLN A 312 -33.50 -144.25 -3.24
N LEU A 313 -33.30 -143.54 -4.36
CA LEU A 313 -33.44 -144.07 -5.71
C LEU A 313 -32.22 -144.88 -6.11
N ALA A 314 -31.03 -144.58 -5.59
CA ALA A 314 -29.79 -145.35 -5.76
C ALA A 314 -29.73 -146.52 -4.78
N ASP A 315 -30.35 -146.45 -3.61
CA ASP A 315 -30.50 -147.55 -2.65
C ASP A 315 -31.67 -148.43 -3.04
N SER A 316 -32.80 -147.89 -3.50
CA SER A 316 -33.86 -148.69 -4.14
C SER A 316 -33.51 -149.08 -5.56
N SER A 317 -32.48 -148.50 -6.19
CA SER A 317 -31.90 -149.03 -7.43
C SER A 317 -30.78 -150.02 -7.14
N THR A 318 -30.00 -149.91 -6.06
CA THR A 318 -29.09 -150.99 -5.66
C THR A 318 -29.82 -152.08 -4.90
N ASP A 319 -31.03 -151.85 -4.41
CA ASP A 319 -31.99 -152.88 -3.99
C ASP A 319 -32.94 -153.25 -5.13
N ARG A 320 -32.68 -152.77 -6.35
CA ARG A 320 -33.18 -153.23 -7.66
C ARG A 320 -32.06 -153.68 -8.61
N THR A 321 -30.78 -153.59 -8.19
CA THR A 321 -29.63 -154.32 -8.76
C THR A 321 -29.24 -155.46 -7.85
N LYS A 322 -29.24 -155.27 -6.52
CA LYS A 322 -29.58 -156.36 -5.60
C LYS A 322 -30.91 -156.88 -6.11
N ALA A 323 -32.08 -156.22 -6.12
CA ALA A 323 -33.23 -156.78 -6.86
C ALA A 323 -33.17 -156.78 -8.41
N THR A 324 -32.00 -157.11 -9.02
CA THR A 324 -31.86 -157.87 -10.28
C THR A 324 -30.77 -159.00 -10.24
N GLU A 325 -29.89 -159.04 -9.24
CA GLU A 325 -29.07 -160.19 -8.75
C GLU A 325 -29.89 -161.10 -7.80
N THR A 326 -30.43 -160.44 -6.77
CA THR A 326 -31.78 -160.50 -6.20
C THR A 326 -32.87 -160.14 -7.29
N ILE A 327 -34.18 -160.01 -7.01
CA ILE A 327 -35.39 -160.38 -7.83
C ILE A 327 -35.34 -161.72 -8.60
N SER A 328 -34.30 -161.95 -9.40
CA SER A 328 -33.68 -163.26 -9.63
C SER A 328 -33.38 -163.94 -8.29
N SER A 329 -33.12 -163.12 -7.26
CA SER A 329 -33.43 -163.38 -5.83
C SER A 329 -34.51 -162.47 -4.97
N LEU A 330 -34.58 -161.07 -4.56
CA LEU A 330 -35.50 -160.10 -3.58
C LEU A 330 -35.87 -158.31 -3.42
N GLN A 331 -35.74 -157.10 -2.33
CA GLN A 331 -35.96 -155.27 -1.89
C GLN A 331 -35.87 -153.92 -0.41
N LYS A 332 -36.03 -152.33 -0.07
CA LYS A 332 -35.86 -150.95 1.25
C LYS A 332 -36.42 -149.14 1.83
N LEU A 333 -35.94 -147.90 2.76
CA LEU A 333 -36.46 -146.32 3.68
C LEU A 333 -35.86 -144.55 4.35
N VAL A 334 -36.32 -143.31 5.30
CA VAL A 334 -36.02 -141.49 5.79
C VAL A 334 -36.19 -140.13 7.21
N ALA A 335 -35.93 -138.56 7.52
CA ALA A 335 -36.03 -137.16 8.80
C ALA A 335 -35.94 -135.20 8.98
N GLU A 336 -35.94 -133.80 9.82
CA GLU A 336 -35.84 -132.52 11.21
C GLU A 336 -35.90 -130.57 11.52
N LYS A 337 -35.67 -129.46 12.67
CA LYS A 337 -36.02 -127.72 13.34
C LYS A 337 -35.32 -126.05 14.09
N GLU A 338 -35.78 -124.74 14.90
CA GLU A 338 -35.23 -123.22 15.84
C GLU A 338 -35.78 -121.46 16.58
N SER A 339 -35.21 -120.12 17.28
CA SER A 339 -35.73 -118.59 18.26
C SER A 339 -35.35 -116.76 18.96
N LYS A 340 -35.37 -115.41 19.90
CA LYS A 340 -35.12 -113.56 20.21
C LYS A 340 -35.33 -112.12 21.55
N LEU A 341 -34.90 -110.58 21.88
CA LEU A 341 -35.20 -109.09 23.01
C LEU A 341 -34.60 -107.25 23.45
N ALA A 342 -34.97 -105.93 24.34
CA ALA A 342 -34.42 -104.21 24.87
C ALA A 342 -34.90 -102.61 25.94
N GLU A 343 -34.32 -101.20 26.47
CA GLU A 343 -34.73 -99.61 27.42
C GLU A 343 -34.01 -97.88 28.05
N MET A 344 -34.45 -96.52 28.81
CA MET A 344 -34.02 -94.96 29.82
C MET A 344 -33.94 -92.99 29.98
N ASP A 345 -33.88 -91.81 31.10
CA ASP A 345 -33.79 -89.93 31.37
C ASP A 345 -33.59 -88.51 32.75
N ALA A 346 -33.41 -86.90 32.92
CA ALA A 346 -33.41 -85.44 34.11
C ALA A 346 -32.98 -83.52 34.33
N ALA A 347 -33.14 -82.27 35.36
CA ALA A 347 -32.77 -80.44 35.65
C ALA A 347 -32.77 -78.97 36.97
N SER A 348 -32.45 -77.38 37.14
CA SER A 348 -32.40 -75.92 38.34
C SER A 348 -32.17 -73.96 38.50
N THR A 349 -32.02 -72.77 39.60
CA THR A 349 -31.89 -70.94 39.86
C THR A 349 -30.73 -69.75 40.53
N GLY A 350 -30.30 -68.48 39.96
CA GLY A 350 -30.09 -66.96 40.52
C GLY A 350 -28.80 -65.87 40.65
N GLU A 351 -28.55 -64.72 39.86
CA GLU A 351 -27.76 -63.38 40.17
C GLU A 351 -27.89 -62.23 39.05
N ALA A 352 -27.93 -60.88 39.32
CA ALA A 352 -28.04 -59.80 38.26
C ALA A 352 -27.69 -58.28 38.59
N ALA A 353 -26.49 -57.89 39.06
CA ALA A 353 -26.30 -56.55 39.70
C ALA A 353 -25.16 -55.58 39.25
N ARG A 354 -24.30 -55.86 38.25
CA ARG A 354 -22.99 -55.16 38.09
C ARG A 354 -22.84 -54.12 36.94
N LEU A 355 -23.90 -53.68 36.25
CA LEU A 355 -23.78 -53.04 34.92
C LEU A 355 -24.26 -51.57 34.76
N LYS A 356 -24.34 -50.75 35.83
CA LYS A 356 -24.83 -49.36 35.68
C LYS A 356 -24.27 -48.30 36.66
N ALA A 357 -22.94 -48.17 36.69
CA ALA A 357 -22.21 -47.08 37.37
C ALA A 357 -20.96 -46.66 36.54
N ALA A 358 -21.07 -46.39 35.24
CA ALA A 358 -21.74 -45.24 34.61
C ALA A 358 -20.99 -43.89 34.77
N MET A 359 -20.43 -43.43 33.64
CA MET A 359 -20.76 -42.12 33.08
C MET A 359 -20.22 -40.83 33.75
N GLU A 360 -19.21 -40.89 34.61
CA GLU A 360 -18.45 -39.70 35.09
C GLU A 360 -16.94 -39.81 34.80
N THR A 361 -16.59 -40.02 33.53
CA THR A 361 -15.17 -40.13 33.08
C THR A 361 -14.89 -39.42 31.75
N ILE A 362 -15.85 -38.66 31.21
CA ILE A 362 -15.71 -37.84 30.00
C ILE A 362 -15.95 -36.37 30.38
N LYS A 363 -15.04 -35.83 31.22
CA LYS A 363 -15.15 -34.47 31.78
C LYS A 363 -13.78 -33.93 32.26
N GLY A 364 -12.72 -34.19 31.49
CA GLY A 364 -11.34 -33.93 31.93
C GLY A 364 -10.35 -33.41 30.87
N GLU A 365 -10.74 -33.36 29.59
CA GLU A 365 -9.86 -33.05 28.43
C GLU A 365 -9.31 -31.60 28.39
N ILE A 366 -9.58 -30.80 29.43
CA ILE A 366 -9.30 -29.35 29.49
C ILE A 366 -8.03 -29.00 30.28
N ILE A 367 -7.43 -29.94 31.02
CA ILE A 367 -6.33 -29.63 31.96
C ILE A 367 -4.92 -29.92 31.40
N HIS A 368 -4.74 -30.87 30.46
CA HIS A 368 -3.38 -31.26 30.02
C HIS A 368 -2.78 -30.35 28.93
N LEU A 369 -3.61 -29.73 28.07
CA LEU A 369 -3.16 -28.71 27.10
C LEU A 369 -2.62 -27.41 27.75
N LYS A 370 -2.63 -27.34 29.09
CA LYS A 370 -2.08 -26.23 29.86
C LYS A 370 -0.57 -26.36 30.15
N ASN A 371 0.01 -27.56 30.06
CA ASN A 371 1.38 -27.81 30.52
C ASN A 371 2.49 -27.62 29.47
N GLU A 372 2.16 -27.52 28.16
CA GLU A 372 3.19 -27.40 27.12
C GLU A 372 3.59 -25.95 26.82
N HIS A 373 2.74 -24.96 27.14
CA HIS A 373 3.01 -23.54 26.91
C HIS A 373 4.00 -22.89 27.89
N GLU A 374 4.34 -23.52 29.03
CA GLU A 374 5.34 -22.97 29.96
C GLU A 374 6.79 -23.16 29.40
N ASN A 375 7.02 -24.17 28.55
CA ASN A 375 8.34 -24.56 28.03
C ASN A 375 8.88 -23.68 26.86
N GLU A 376 8.13 -22.67 26.43
CA GLU A 376 8.62 -21.64 25.49
C GLU A 376 9.09 -20.37 26.20
N LYS A 377 8.71 -20.21 27.47
CA LYS A 377 8.99 -19.04 28.31
C LYS A 377 10.45 -18.96 28.75
N GLU A 378 11.04 -20.09 29.17
CA GLU A 378 12.46 -20.18 29.56
C GLU A 378 13.44 -19.80 28.43
N LYS A 379 13.03 -19.95 27.15
CA LYS A 379 13.91 -19.70 26.00
C LYS A 379 14.12 -18.21 25.69
N TRP A 380 13.23 -17.33 26.17
CA TRP A 380 13.37 -15.87 26.04
C TRP A 380 14.18 -15.22 27.16
N GLU A 381 14.35 -15.88 28.30
CA GLU A 381 15.07 -15.31 29.44
C GLU A 381 16.60 -15.45 29.29
N ALA A 382 17.05 -16.51 28.61
CA ALA A 382 18.46 -16.75 28.32
C ALA A 382 19.10 -15.72 27.36
N THR A 383 18.33 -15.11 26.44
CA THR A 383 18.85 -14.12 25.49
C THR A 383 19.04 -12.73 26.10
N SER A 384 18.27 -12.39 27.14
CA SER A 384 18.41 -11.13 27.89
C SER A 384 19.78 -11.03 28.58
N GLN A 385 20.22 -12.11 29.24
CA GLN A 385 21.50 -12.15 29.99
C GLN A 385 22.76 -12.08 29.10
N ALA A 386 22.62 -12.17 27.78
CA ALA A 386 23.71 -11.97 26.82
C ALA A 386 23.95 -10.49 26.48
N LEU A 387 22.99 -9.59 26.78
CA LEU A 387 23.06 -8.18 26.43
C LEU A 387 23.71 -7.33 27.53
N SER A 388 23.44 -7.61 28.81
CA SER A 388 24.02 -6.87 29.95
C SER A 388 25.56 -6.89 29.98
N ARG A 389 26.18 -8.01 29.58
CA ARG A 389 27.66 -8.16 29.52
C ARG A 389 28.35 -7.28 28.46
N LYS A 390 27.60 -6.52 27.65
CA LYS A 390 28.16 -5.53 26.72
C LYS A 390 28.16 -4.10 27.27
N LEU A 391 27.49 -3.84 28.39
CA LEU A 391 27.46 -2.53 29.05
C LEU A 391 28.74 -2.30 29.88
N GLU A 392 29.15 -3.32 30.64
CA GLU A 392 30.30 -3.36 31.55
C GLU A 392 31.64 -2.98 30.89
N ILE A 393 31.79 -3.22 29.57
CA ILE A 393 32.99 -2.92 28.78
C ILE A 393 33.13 -1.41 28.46
N ALA A 394 32.07 -0.61 28.65
CA ALA A 394 32.13 0.84 28.40
C ALA A 394 32.84 1.62 29.52
N GLU A 395 32.74 1.16 30.77
CA GLU A 395 33.12 1.93 31.95
C GLU A 395 34.66 2.02 32.15
N GLU A 396 35.41 0.99 31.74
CA GLU A 396 36.89 0.95 31.74
C GLU A 396 37.58 2.05 30.91
N LYS A 397 36.83 2.81 30.09
CA LYS A 397 37.37 3.93 29.31
C LYS A 397 37.40 5.25 30.07
N CYS A 398 36.52 5.46 31.05
CA CYS A 398 36.41 6.74 31.76
C CYS A 398 37.66 7.06 32.61
N ILE A 399 38.15 6.05 33.34
CA ILE A 399 39.26 6.15 34.32
C ILE A 399 40.60 6.59 33.69
N ARG A 400 40.74 6.53 32.35
CA ARG A 400 41.99 6.87 31.64
C ARG A 400 42.19 8.36 31.36
N ALA A 401 41.16 9.19 31.50
CA ALA A 401 41.21 10.61 31.11
C ALA A 401 41.71 11.57 32.21
N GLU A 402 41.46 11.27 33.49
CA GLU A 402 41.74 12.21 34.60
C GLU A 402 43.24 12.41 34.90
N ILE A 403 44.12 11.52 34.43
CA ILE A 403 45.53 11.48 34.85
C ILE A 403 46.40 12.58 34.20
N GLU A 404 46.05 13.10 33.01
CA GLU A 404 46.91 14.06 32.30
C GLU A 404 46.77 15.52 32.78
N ALA A 405 45.63 15.89 33.37
CA ALA A 405 45.29 17.29 33.69
C ALA A 405 46.18 17.94 34.77
N ALA A 406 46.85 17.15 35.62
CA ALA A 406 47.57 17.66 36.79
C ALA A 406 48.92 18.35 36.49
N LYS A 407 49.43 18.28 35.24
CA LYS A 407 50.85 18.51 34.94
C LYS A 407 51.25 19.96 34.57
N THR A 408 50.29 20.82 34.22
CA THR A 408 50.56 22.12 33.56
C THR A 408 50.72 23.32 34.50
N LYS A 409 50.30 23.22 35.77
CA LYS A 409 50.12 24.39 36.66
C LYS A 409 51.42 24.98 37.25
N SER A 410 52.55 24.27 37.17
CA SER A 410 53.73 24.55 38.01
C SER A 410 54.71 25.63 37.52
N GLN A 411 54.40 26.42 36.47
CA GLN A 411 55.44 27.06 35.64
C GLN A 411 55.37 28.60 35.51
N MET A 412 54.48 29.32 36.22
CA MET A 412 54.27 30.77 36.01
C MET A 412 54.81 31.74 37.08
N ASP A 413 55.10 31.30 38.31
CA ASP A 413 55.17 32.21 39.48
C ASP A 413 56.48 33.04 39.67
N LEU A 414 57.32 33.24 38.65
CA LEU A 414 58.74 33.63 38.85
C LEU A 414 59.23 35.02 38.39
N GLU A 415 58.52 35.78 37.55
CA GLU A 415 59.12 36.94 36.83
C GLU A 415 59.05 38.32 37.52
N ILE A 416 58.22 38.51 38.56
CA ILE A 416 57.63 39.83 38.89
C ILE A 416 58.57 40.85 39.61
N SER A 417 59.74 40.45 40.13
CA SER A 417 60.38 41.15 41.27
C SER A 417 61.21 42.44 40.99
N LEU A 418 61.70 42.67 39.76
CA LEU A 418 63.04 43.31 39.61
C LEU A 418 63.14 44.86 39.51
N GLN A 419 62.04 45.64 39.55
CA GLN A 419 61.98 46.89 38.77
C GLN A 419 62.11 48.26 39.52
N SER A 420 62.37 48.30 40.84
CA SER A 420 61.82 49.40 41.69
C SER A 420 62.69 50.65 42.06
N GLN A 421 64.00 50.71 41.80
CA GLN A 421 64.91 51.49 42.69
C GLN A 421 65.27 52.97 42.33
N ARG A 422 65.03 53.48 41.11
CA ARG A 422 65.95 54.46 40.47
C ARG A 422 65.69 55.99 40.63
N SER A 423 64.99 56.47 41.66
CA SER A 423 64.17 57.71 41.52
C SER A 423 64.55 59.04 42.23
N ASN A 424 65.54 59.13 43.14
CA ASN A 424 65.42 60.05 44.30
C ASN A 424 66.31 61.36 44.36
N THR A 425 66.72 62.00 43.26
CA THR A 425 67.75 63.08 43.36
C THR A 425 67.54 64.38 42.57
N LYS A 426 66.39 64.64 41.94
CA LYS A 426 66.22 65.79 41.02
C LYS A 426 65.60 67.06 41.66
N ASP A 427 65.64 67.18 42.98
CA ASP A 427 64.53 67.83 43.69
C ASP A 427 64.80 69.24 44.26
N ALA A 428 66.07 69.63 44.40
CA ALA A 428 66.50 70.77 45.25
C ALA A 428 66.50 72.16 44.55
N GLU A 429 67.28 72.35 43.49
CA GLU A 429 67.44 73.67 42.81
C GLU A 429 66.13 74.20 42.19
N LEU A 430 65.12 73.35 42.08
CA LEU A 430 63.75 73.72 41.77
C LEU A 430 63.12 74.69 42.80
N MET A 431 63.70 74.89 44.00
CA MET A 431 63.05 75.60 45.13
C MET A 431 62.92 77.13 45.00
N ASP A 432 63.92 77.83 44.47
CA ASP A 432 63.91 79.31 44.51
C ASP A 432 63.33 79.92 43.24
N ALA A 433 63.58 79.31 42.07
CA ALA A 433 62.86 79.63 40.84
C ALA A 433 61.35 79.46 41.04
N ARG A 434 60.92 78.44 41.80
CA ARG A 434 59.54 78.23 42.26
C ARG A 434 58.94 79.43 42.99
N GLU A 435 59.68 80.39 43.56
CA GLU A 435 59.13 81.48 44.41
C GLU A 435 58.54 82.66 43.61
N GLU A 436 59.29 83.25 42.67
CA GLU A 436 58.72 84.29 41.79
C GLU A 436 57.82 83.65 40.72
N ILE A 437 58.08 82.38 40.35
CA ILE A 437 57.10 81.54 39.67
C ILE A 437 55.82 81.45 40.51
N LYS A 438 55.86 81.07 41.79
CA LYS A 438 54.67 81.06 42.70
C LYS A 438 53.92 82.38 42.71
N ARG A 439 54.59 83.54 42.65
CA ARG A 439 53.93 84.85 42.65
C ARG A 439 53.17 85.11 41.34
N LEU A 440 53.83 84.96 40.20
CA LEU A 440 53.16 85.13 38.89
C LEU A 440 52.17 83.99 38.60
N GLU A 441 52.44 82.77 39.08
CA GLU A 441 51.47 81.69 39.14
C GLU A 441 50.28 82.07 40.01
N SER A 442 50.41 82.83 41.10
CA SER A 442 49.24 83.22 41.91
C SER A 442 48.34 84.24 41.20
N GLU A 443 48.91 85.25 40.55
CA GLU A 443 48.15 86.23 39.76
C GLU A 443 47.57 85.57 38.49
N PHE A 444 48.39 84.80 37.78
CA PHE A 444 47.95 84.04 36.59
C PHE A 444 46.99 82.91 36.97
N ALA A 445 47.07 82.30 38.16
CA ALA A 445 46.07 81.38 38.69
C ALA A 445 44.81 82.10 39.15
N SER A 446 44.87 83.36 39.60
CA SER A 446 43.64 84.14 39.85
C SER A 446 42.88 84.42 38.54
N TYR A 447 43.61 84.80 37.48
CA TYR A 447 43.01 85.03 36.16
C TYR A 447 42.60 83.71 35.50
N LYS A 448 43.45 82.68 35.53
CA LYS A 448 43.19 81.33 35.01
C LYS A 448 42.07 80.64 35.79
N SER A 449 41.93 80.83 37.11
CA SER A 449 40.80 80.29 37.87
C SER A 449 39.51 81.08 37.64
N ARG A 450 39.55 82.39 37.40
CA ARG A 450 38.34 83.13 36.98
C ARG A 450 37.94 82.80 35.54
N ALA A 451 38.91 82.63 34.65
CA ALA A 451 38.71 82.19 33.28
C ALA A 451 38.18 80.74 33.25
N HIS A 452 38.83 79.79 33.94
CA HIS A 452 38.29 78.44 34.12
C HIS A 452 36.93 78.48 34.82
N ALA A 453 36.68 79.27 35.87
CA ALA A 453 35.36 79.30 36.51
C ALA A 453 34.24 79.76 35.55
N LEU A 454 34.55 80.61 34.55
CA LEU A 454 33.62 80.96 33.47
C LEU A 454 33.56 79.88 32.38
N LEU A 455 34.70 79.32 31.98
CA LEU A 455 34.82 78.32 30.92
C LEU A 455 34.23 76.99 31.39
N GLN A 456 34.66 76.47 32.53
CA GLN A 456 34.11 75.34 33.29
C GLN A 456 32.63 75.52 33.64
N ARG A 457 32.15 76.75 33.89
CA ARG A 457 30.71 77.01 34.03
C ARG A 457 29.98 76.88 32.69
N LYS A 458 30.55 77.36 31.59
CA LYS A 458 29.97 77.18 30.25
C LYS A 458 30.10 75.74 29.75
N GLU A 459 31.16 75.03 30.10
CA GLU A 459 31.32 73.59 29.91
C GLU A 459 30.33 72.80 30.76
N ALA A 460 30.04 73.22 32.01
CA ALA A 460 29.01 72.61 32.84
C ALA A 460 27.58 72.93 32.34
N GLU A 461 27.33 74.14 31.84
CA GLU A 461 26.05 74.51 31.22
C GLU A 461 25.85 73.76 29.88
N LEU A 462 26.92 73.57 29.07
CA LEU A 462 26.88 72.79 27.83
C LEU A 462 26.90 71.27 28.04
N ALA A 463 27.56 70.78 29.09
CA ALA A 463 27.48 69.39 29.53
C ALA A 463 26.07 69.12 30.02
N SER A 464 25.55 69.88 30.99
CA SER A 464 24.18 69.74 31.48
C SER A 464 23.11 69.87 30.38
N ALA A 465 23.36 70.62 29.30
CA ALA A 465 22.49 70.63 28.13
C ALA A 465 22.59 69.31 27.34
N LYS A 466 23.81 68.89 26.97
CA LYS A 466 24.07 67.62 26.26
C LYS A 466 23.63 66.39 27.05
N ASP A 467 23.87 66.35 28.36
CA ASP A 467 23.49 65.27 29.27
C ASP A 467 21.96 65.15 29.35
N ASN A 468 21.23 66.27 29.24
CA ASN A 468 19.77 66.33 29.24
C ASN A 468 19.17 65.98 27.85
N GLU A 469 19.84 66.37 26.76
CA GLU A 469 19.51 65.90 25.40
C GLU A 469 19.79 64.38 25.24
N GLN A 470 20.90 63.89 25.80
CA GLN A 470 21.24 62.47 25.85
C GLN A 470 20.29 61.69 26.75
N LEU A 471 19.88 62.23 27.91
CA LEU A 471 18.85 61.62 28.75
C LEU A 471 17.56 61.43 27.99
N LYS A 472 17.07 62.46 27.26
CA LYS A 472 15.87 62.34 26.43
C LYS A 472 16.02 61.32 25.31
N ALA A 473 17.15 61.32 24.60
CA ALA A 473 17.41 60.32 23.56
C ALA A 473 17.48 58.90 24.12
N LEU A 474 17.97 58.72 25.35
CA LEU A 474 17.97 57.44 26.07
C LEU A 474 16.58 57.08 26.61
N GLU A 475 15.78 58.03 27.06
CA GLU A 475 14.38 57.81 27.49
C GLU A 475 13.48 57.44 26.30
N GLU A 476 13.65 58.08 25.14
CA GLU A 476 12.94 57.74 23.90
C GLU A 476 13.38 56.36 23.39
N ALA A 477 14.69 56.09 23.31
CA ALA A 477 15.19 54.76 22.90
C ALA A 477 14.82 53.64 23.88
N LEU A 478 14.77 53.92 25.19
CA LEU A 478 14.30 52.96 26.20
C LEU A 478 12.80 52.69 26.05
N LYS A 479 12.00 53.72 25.80
CA LYS A 479 10.56 53.59 25.58
C LYS A 479 10.23 52.83 24.29
N ASP A 480 10.99 53.06 23.22
CA ASP A 480 10.84 52.28 21.99
C ASP A 480 11.28 50.81 22.20
N ALA A 481 12.34 50.56 22.96
CA ALA A 481 12.70 49.20 23.38
C ALA A 481 11.64 48.54 24.28
N GLU A 482 10.99 49.29 25.19
CA GLU A 482 9.85 48.79 25.97
C GLU A 482 8.65 48.44 25.06
N ASN A 483 8.36 49.27 24.05
CA ASN A 483 7.32 48.98 23.06
C ASN A 483 7.65 47.73 22.23
N GLU A 484 8.89 47.56 21.76
CA GLU A 484 9.34 46.35 21.06
C GLU A 484 9.24 45.12 21.96
N ILE A 485 9.64 45.20 23.23
CA ILE A 485 9.50 44.11 24.21
C ILE A 485 8.03 43.75 24.43
N LEU A 486 7.11 44.73 24.50
CA LEU A 486 5.67 44.48 24.62
C LEU A 486 5.11 43.79 23.37
N MET A 487 5.54 44.17 22.17
CA MET A 487 5.14 43.50 20.93
C MET A 487 5.69 42.07 20.85
N VAL A 488 6.98 41.86 21.11
CA VAL A 488 7.63 40.55 21.10
C VAL A 488 7.08 39.62 22.18
N THR A 489 6.71 40.14 23.35
CA THR A 489 6.05 39.32 24.39
C THR A 489 4.62 38.94 24.00
N ALA A 490 3.84 39.83 23.40
CA ALA A 490 2.51 39.52 22.86
C ALA A 490 2.57 38.48 21.71
N GLU A 491 3.55 38.59 20.81
CA GLU A 491 3.80 37.60 19.75
C GLU A 491 4.22 36.24 20.33
N LYS A 492 5.09 36.23 21.34
CA LYS A 492 5.49 35.01 22.07
C LYS A 492 4.30 34.37 22.78
N ASP A 493 3.45 35.14 23.46
CA ASP A 493 2.27 34.63 24.16
C ASP A 493 1.22 34.07 23.19
N LYS A 494 1.02 34.73 22.03
CA LYS A 494 0.23 34.18 20.94
C LYS A 494 0.81 32.85 20.42
N ALA A 495 2.11 32.80 20.14
CA ALA A 495 2.77 31.59 19.65
C ALA A 495 2.72 30.43 20.66
N LEU A 496 2.78 30.73 21.96
CA LEU A 496 2.56 29.75 23.03
C LEU A 496 1.10 29.25 23.05
N GLN A 497 0.13 30.15 22.91
CA GLN A 497 -1.28 29.78 22.86
C GLN A 497 -1.62 28.93 21.62
N ASP A 498 -1.09 29.27 20.45
CA ASP A 498 -1.25 28.50 19.21
C ASP A 498 -0.59 27.12 19.33
N LEU A 499 0.56 27.01 20.02
CA LEU A 499 1.21 25.73 20.31
C LEU A 499 0.44 24.88 21.33
N GLU A 500 -0.11 25.49 22.38
CA GLU A 500 -0.98 24.79 23.35
C GLU A 500 -2.29 24.30 22.68
N ASN A 501 -2.86 25.10 21.78
CA ASN A 501 -4.00 24.71 20.96
C ASN A 501 -3.66 23.49 20.06
N ALA A 502 -2.50 23.51 19.40
CA ALA A 502 -2.03 22.40 18.56
C ALA A 502 -1.77 21.11 19.37
N LEU A 503 -1.18 21.22 20.56
CA LEU A 503 -1.02 20.10 21.50
C LEU A 503 -2.39 19.58 21.99
N SER A 504 -3.36 20.46 22.22
CA SER A 504 -4.73 20.09 22.59
C SER A 504 -5.44 19.31 21.47
N SER A 505 -5.28 19.70 20.20
CA SER A 505 -5.79 18.92 19.06
C SER A 505 -5.10 17.58 18.91
N HIS A 506 -3.77 17.51 18.96
CA HIS A 506 -3.05 16.24 18.80
C HIS A 506 -3.32 15.27 19.96
N ASN A 507 -3.51 15.74 21.21
CA ASN A 507 -3.93 14.87 22.31
C ASN A 507 -5.34 14.29 22.10
N LYS A 508 -6.26 15.04 21.46
CA LYS A 508 -7.60 14.53 21.09
C LYS A 508 -7.51 13.52 19.94
N GLU A 509 -6.66 13.77 18.94
CA GLU A 509 -6.39 12.83 17.85
C GLU A 509 -5.76 11.52 18.35
N LEU A 510 -4.82 11.60 19.30
CA LEU A 510 -4.21 10.44 19.94
C LEU A 510 -5.25 9.66 20.76
N GLY A 511 -6.06 10.31 21.59
CA GLY A 511 -7.15 9.66 22.32
C GLY A 511 -8.13 8.93 21.39
N ALA A 512 -8.53 9.56 20.28
CA ALA A 512 -9.38 8.92 19.27
C ALA A 512 -8.71 7.72 18.57
N ARG A 513 -7.39 7.79 18.32
CA ARG A 513 -6.62 6.65 17.79
C ARG A 513 -6.51 5.51 18.80
N ASP A 514 -6.30 5.82 20.08
CA ASP A 514 -6.22 4.82 21.16
C ASP A 514 -7.58 4.15 21.41
N GLU A 515 -8.69 4.87 21.30
CA GLU A 515 -10.04 4.29 21.32
C GLU A 515 -10.28 3.33 20.14
N VAL A 516 -9.88 3.71 18.93
CA VAL A 516 -9.97 2.86 17.73
C VAL A 516 -9.06 1.64 17.85
N LEU A 517 -7.81 1.79 18.30
CA LEU A 517 -6.89 0.68 18.56
C LEU A 517 -7.47 -0.27 19.62
N SER A 518 -8.04 0.27 20.71
CA SER A 518 -8.71 -0.52 21.74
C SER A 518 -9.95 -1.26 21.21
N LEU A 519 -10.62 -0.75 20.18
CA LEU A 519 -11.72 -1.46 19.50
C LEU A 519 -11.18 -2.58 18.59
N VAL A 520 -10.14 -2.30 17.81
CA VAL A 520 -9.49 -3.28 16.93
C VAL A 520 -8.88 -4.42 17.74
N GLU A 521 -8.19 -4.15 18.85
CA GLU A 521 -7.71 -5.19 19.77
C GLU A 521 -8.83 -6.11 20.28
N LYS A 522 -9.99 -5.54 20.64
CA LYS A 522 -11.15 -6.34 21.10
C LYS A 522 -11.71 -7.21 19.96
N GLN A 523 -11.66 -6.74 18.71
CA GLN A 523 -12.03 -7.53 17.55
C GLN A 523 -11.02 -8.65 17.27
N VAL A 524 -9.71 -8.37 17.34
CA VAL A 524 -8.64 -9.38 17.20
C VAL A 524 -8.78 -10.46 18.27
N LYS A 525 -8.91 -10.09 19.56
CA LYS A 525 -9.10 -11.04 20.68
C LYS A 525 -10.37 -11.91 20.54
N ASN A 526 -11.42 -11.37 19.90
CA ASN A 526 -12.64 -12.12 19.55
C ASN A 526 -12.39 -13.11 18.39
N MET A 527 -11.62 -12.72 17.37
CA MET A 527 -11.21 -13.61 16.28
C MET A 527 -10.25 -14.72 16.75
N GLU A 528 -9.29 -14.40 17.61
CA GLU A 528 -8.39 -15.37 18.26
C GLU A 528 -9.18 -16.40 19.09
N MET A 529 -10.18 -15.96 19.86
CA MET A 529 -11.04 -16.86 20.64
C MET A 529 -11.89 -17.77 19.73
N LYS A 530 -12.45 -17.25 18.64
CA LYS A 530 -13.18 -18.04 17.63
C LYS A 530 -12.28 -19.06 16.94
N LEU A 531 -11.07 -18.66 16.54
CA LEU A 531 -10.09 -19.52 15.88
C LEU A 531 -9.63 -20.63 16.83
N SER A 532 -9.36 -20.30 18.09
CA SER A 532 -9.03 -21.28 19.15
C SER A 532 -10.16 -22.28 19.39
N THR A 533 -11.42 -21.81 19.37
CA THR A 533 -12.60 -22.67 19.48
C THR A 533 -12.75 -23.59 18.26
N ALA A 534 -12.51 -23.09 17.05
CA ALA A 534 -12.52 -23.88 15.83
C ALA A 534 -11.40 -24.94 15.80
N LEU A 535 -10.17 -24.60 16.22
CA LEU A 535 -9.07 -25.55 16.36
C LEU A 535 -9.40 -26.66 17.36
N SER A 536 -9.96 -26.32 18.53
CA SER A 536 -10.41 -27.32 19.52
C SER A 536 -11.53 -28.22 18.96
N SER A 537 -12.45 -27.67 18.19
CA SER A 537 -13.50 -28.45 17.51
C SER A 537 -12.91 -29.38 16.44
N HIS A 538 -11.95 -28.94 15.64
CA HIS A 538 -11.32 -29.80 14.62
C HIS A 538 -10.39 -30.86 15.22
N GLN A 539 -9.71 -30.56 16.33
CA GLN A 539 -8.88 -31.55 17.03
C GLN A 539 -9.74 -32.65 17.66
N SER A 540 -10.83 -32.30 18.35
CA SER A 540 -11.77 -33.28 18.90
C SER A 540 -12.54 -34.05 17.81
N GLU A 541 -12.86 -33.40 16.68
CA GLU A 541 -13.41 -34.11 15.51
C GLU A 541 -12.40 -35.13 14.95
N LYS A 542 -11.14 -34.73 14.76
CA LYS A 542 -10.04 -35.60 14.32
C LYS A 542 -9.85 -36.79 15.25
N GLU A 543 -9.81 -36.58 16.56
CA GLU A 543 -9.72 -37.65 17.57
C GLU A 543 -10.92 -38.60 17.48
N SER A 544 -12.12 -38.10 17.19
CA SER A 544 -13.30 -38.94 16.95
C SER A 544 -13.19 -39.77 15.66
N TRP A 545 -12.62 -39.21 14.58
CA TRP A 545 -12.35 -39.94 13.34
C TRP A 545 -11.26 -41.00 13.51
N GLU A 546 -10.18 -40.67 14.22
CA GLU A 546 -9.06 -41.57 14.53
C GLU A 546 -9.53 -42.77 15.38
N LYS A 547 -10.36 -42.51 16.40
CA LYS A 547 -11.02 -43.56 17.19
C LYS A 547 -12.01 -44.40 16.39
N ASN A 548 -12.76 -43.79 15.46
CA ASN A 548 -13.67 -44.53 14.57
C ASN A 548 -12.89 -45.41 13.58
N LEU A 549 -11.74 -44.95 13.08
CA LEU A 549 -10.84 -45.75 12.25
C LEU A 549 -10.28 -46.94 13.03
N GLN A 550 -9.75 -46.72 14.25
CA GLN A 550 -9.27 -47.79 15.12
C GLN A 550 -10.37 -48.83 15.41
N ASN A 551 -11.59 -48.41 15.75
CA ASN A 551 -12.72 -49.33 15.93
C ASN A 551 -12.98 -50.18 14.67
N VAL A 552 -12.92 -49.59 13.47
CA VAL A 552 -13.08 -50.30 12.21
C VAL A 552 -11.94 -51.30 11.98
N GLU A 553 -10.69 -50.90 12.21
CA GLU A 553 -9.52 -51.78 12.11
C GLU A 553 -9.60 -52.96 13.09
N GLU A 554 -9.96 -52.72 14.36
CA GLU A 554 -10.17 -53.77 15.36
C GLU A 554 -11.28 -54.76 14.93
N THR A 555 -12.42 -54.27 14.40
CA THR A 555 -13.46 -55.19 13.90
C THR A 555 -13.02 -55.98 12.68
N TRP A 556 -12.15 -55.45 11.82
CA TRP A 556 -11.57 -56.19 10.70
C TRP A 556 -10.51 -57.20 11.15
N GLN A 557 -9.67 -56.86 12.14
CA GLN A 557 -8.72 -57.79 12.76
C GLN A 557 -9.44 -58.97 13.41
N LEU A 558 -10.52 -58.71 14.17
CA LEU A 558 -11.35 -59.76 14.77
C LEU A 558 -12.02 -60.64 13.72
N ARG A 559 -12.56 -60.06 12.64
CA ARG A 559 -13.13 -60.83 11.50
C ARG A 559 -12.08 -61.68 10.80
N PHE A 560 -10.87 -61.15 10.58
CA PHE A 560 -9.77 -61.90 9.99
C PHE A 560 -9.30 -63.04 10.91
N GLN A 561 -9.27 -62.81 12.23
CA GLN A 561 -8.93 -63.84 13.22
C GLN A 561 -10.00 -64.94 13.33
N ALA A 562 -11.29 -64.58 13.21
CA ALA A 562 -12.39 -65.54 13.10
C ALA A 562 -12.23 -66.39 11.82
N LEU A 563 -12.18 -65.77 10.63
CA LEU A 563 -11.98 -66.47 9.35
C LEU A 563 -10.72 -67.34 9.32
N LYS A 564 -9.65 -66.92 10.01
CA LYS A 564 -8.43 -67.73 10.18
C LYS A 564 -8.66 -68.93 11.09
N SER A 565 -9.45 -68.79 12.15
CA SER A 565 -9.82 -69.90 13.05
C SER A 565 -10.71 -70.90 12.31
N ASP A 566 -11.74 -70.41 11.61
CA ASP A 566 -12.61 -71.21 10.74
C ASP A 566 -11.78 -72.00 9.70
N LEU A 567 -10.75 -71.38 9.12
CA LEU A 567 -9.86 -72.01 8.15
C LEU A 567 -8.93 -73.07 8.76
N GLU A 568 -8.53 -72.96 10.04
CA GLU A 568 -7.76 -74.02 10.70
C GLU A 568 -8.67 -75.18 11.18
N GLU A 569 -9.93 -74.92 11.58
CA GLU A 569 -10.93 -75.97 11.80
C GLU A 569 -11.31 -76.69 10.49
N GLN A 570 -11.40 -75.95 9.37
CA GLN A 570 -11.51 -76.50 8.02
C GLN A 570 -10.20 -77.10 7.47
N LYS A 571 -9.11 -77.16 8.24
CA LYS A 571 -7.95 -78.02 7.95
C LYS A 571 -7.93 -79.27 8.81
N SER A 572 -8.37 -79.18 10.07
CA SER A 572 -8.34 -80.31 11.01
C SER A 572 -9.37 -81.40 10.66
N SER A 573 -10.50 -81.04 10.05
CA SER A 573 -11.62 -81.97 9.81
C SER A 573 -11.73 -82.54 8.38
N PRO A 574 -11.72 -81.77 7.26
CA PRO A 574 -11.95 -82.34 5.93
C PRO A 574 -10.72 -83.00 5.33
N SER A 575 -9.52 -82.82 5.90
CA SER A 575 -8.28 -83.44 5.39
C SER A 575 -8.38 -84.97 5.43
N GLU A 576 -8.87 -85.56 6.53
CA GLU A 576 -9.12 -87.01 6.59
C GLU A 576 -10.26 -87.44 5.68
N THR A 577 -11.37 -86.69 5.62
CA THR A 577 -12.55 -87.07 4.83
C THR A 577 -12.22 -87.07 3.34
N LEU A 578 -11.56 -86.02 2.84
CA LEU A 578 -11.16 -85.91 1.46
C LEU A 578 -10.04 -86.90 1.10
N GLN A 579 -9.12 -87.22 2.03
CA GLN A 579 -8.17 -88.32 1.82
C GLN A 579 -8.86 -89.68 1.73
N LYS A 580 -9.88 -89.96 2.56
CA LYS A 580 -10.67 -91.19 2.50
C LYS A 580 -11.43 -91.27 1.17
N GLU A 581 -12.11 -90.21 0.74
CA GLU A 581 -12.80 -90.15 -0.55
C GLU A 581 -11.86 -90.33 -1.75
N VAL A 582 -10.69 -89.69 -1.74
CA VAL A 582 -9.66 -89.87 -2.78
C VAL A 582 -9.14 -91.31 -2.79
N HIS A 583 -8.91 -91.92 -1.63
CA HIS A 583 -8.44 -93.31 -1.55
C HIS A 583 -9.51 -94.33 -1.97
N ASP A 584 -10.79 -94.05 -1.64
CA ASP A 584 -11.95 -94.81 -2.10
C ASP A 584 -12.11 -94.72 -3.63
N LEU A 585 -12.02 -93.51 -4.20
CA LEU A 585 -12.04 -93.29 -5.64
C LEU A 585 -10.87 -93.98 -6.35
N GLN A 586 -9.66 -93.91 -5.78
CA GLN A 586 -8.48 -94.59 -6.28
C GLN A 586 -8.63 -96.13 -6.24
N THR A 587 -9.28 -96.66 -5.20
CA THR A 587 -9.60 -98.08 -5.05
C THR A 587 -10.70 -98.52 -6.02
N ARG A 588 -11.74 -97.70 -6.24
CA ARG A 588 -12.79 -97.95 -7.25
C ARG A 588 -12.22 -97.91 -8.66
N TYR A 589 -11.35 -96.95 -8.97
CA TYR A 589 -10.63 -96.88 -10.25
C TYR A 589 -9.73 -98.10 -10.46
N LYS A 590 -9.01 -98.57 -9.44
CA LYS A 590 -8.20 -99.79 -9.51
C LYS A 590 -9.06 -101.03 -9.82
N LYS A 591 -10.21 -101.20 -9.15
CA LYS A 591 -11.16 -102.28 -9.45
C LYS A 591 -11.74 -102.18 -10.86
N LEU A 592 -12.18 -100.99 -11.28
CA LEU A 592 -12.71 -100.78 -12.63
C LEU A 592 -11.65 -101.02 -13.70
N LYS A 593 -10.38 -100.75 -13.42
CA LYS A 593 -9.26 -101.14 -14.29
C LYS A 593 -9.05 -102.66 -14.30
N GLU A 594 -9.07 -103.33 -13.15
CA GLU A 594 -8.97 -104.80 -13.07
C GLU A 594 -10.14 -105.49 -13.78
N GLU A 595 -11.34 -104.91 -13.72
CA GLU A 595 -12.52 -105.32 -14.49
C GLU A 595 -12.31 -105.07 -15.99
N HIS A 596 -11.81 -103.90 -16.40
CA HIS A 596 -11.52 -103.59 -17.80
C HIS A 596 -10.42 -104.48 -18.39
N ASP A 597 -9.31 -104.65 -17.67
CA ASP A 597 -8.22 -105.56 -18.03
C ASP A 597 -8.76 -106.99 -18.15
N SER A 598 -9.65 -107.44 -17.24
CA SER A 598 -10.35 -108.74 -17.31
C SER A 598 -11.32 -108.85 -18.50
N PHE A 599 -12.03 -107.78 -18.86
CA PHE A 599 -12.87 -107.73 -20.07
C PHE A 599 -12.03 -107.76 -21.35
N CYS A 600 -10.85 -107.14 -21.39
CA CYS A 600 -9.89 -107.29 -22.47
C CYS A 600 -9.37 -108.74 -22.52
N ASP A 601 -8.96 -109.30 -21.39
CA ASP A 601 -8.53 -110.70 -21.27
C ASP A 601 -9.61 -111.69 -21.74
N LEU A 602 -10.89 -111.39 -21.51
CA LEU A 602 -12.03 -112.18 -21.98
C LEU A 602 -12.33 -111.93 -23.47
N ALA A 603 -12.21 -110.69 -23.94
CA ALA A 603 -12.39 -110.33 -25.35
C ALA A 603 -11.29 -110.96 -26.22
N ASP A 604 -10.03 -110.95 -25.77
CA ASP A 604 -8.90 -111.58 -26.44
C ASP A 604 -9.07 -113.11 -26.48
N LYS A 605 -9.51 -113.75 -25.39
CA LYS A 605 -9.89 -115.18 -25.42
C LYS A 605 -11.06 -115.46 -26.37
N LEU A 606 -12.04 -114.55 -26.45
CA LEU A 606 -13.14 -114.64 -27.41
C LEU A 606 -12.63 -114.45 -28.86
N ILE A 607 -11.67 -113.56 -29.09
CA ILE A 607 -11.01 -113.36 -30.38
C ILE A 607 -10.20 -114.60 -30.74
N GLU A 608 -9.43 -115.19 -29.82
CA GLU A 608 -8.73 -116.46 -30.03
C GLU A 608 -9.71 -117.62 -30.32
N GLU A 609 -10.82 -117.75 -29.58
CA GLU A 609 -11.87 -118.72 -29.91
C GLU A 609 -12.52 -118.44 -31.27
N LYS A 610 -12.76 -117.16 -31.61
CA LYS A 610 -13.28 -116.77 -32.93
C LYS A 610 -12.25 -116.96 -34.04
N ASP A 611 -10.95 -116.83 -33.80
CA ASP A 611 -9.90 -117.05 -34.79
C ASP A 611 -9.56 -118.53 -34.93
N MET A 612 -9.71 -119.33 -33.87
CA MET A 612 -9.76 -120.79 -33.96
C MET A 612 -10.99 -121.26 -34.73
N GLU A 613 -12.17 -120.67 -34.46
CA GLU A 613 -13.39 -120.99 -35.22
C GLU A 613 -13.35 -120.43 -36.64
N ILE A 614 -12.72 -119.28 -36.91
CA ILE A 614 -12.46 -118.75 -38.26
C ILE A 614 -11.39 -119.58 -38.97
N THR A 615 -10.42 -120.16 -38.26
CA THR A 615 -9.49 -121.13 -38.85
C THR A 615 -10.22 -122.42 -39.20
N ARG A 616 -11.04 -122.96 -38.28
CA ARG A 616 -11.89 -124.13 -38.52
C ARG A 616 -12.93 -123.87 -39.62
N LEU A 617 -13.51 -122.68 -39.66
CA LEU A 617 -14.46 -122.24 -40.69
C LEU A 617 -13.77 -121.91 -41.99
N THR A 618 -12.52 -121.43 -42.03
CA THR A 618 -11.79 -121.23 -43.30
C THR A 618 -11.14 -122.51 -43.80
N ASP A 619 -10.88 -123.52 -42.97
CA ASP A 619 -10.58 -124.88 -43.45
C ASP A 619 -11.86 -125.59 -43.91
N ASN A 620 -12.95 -125.49 -43.15
CA ASN A 620 -14.28 -125.91 -43.62
C ASN A 620 -14.73 -125.10 -44.85
N ASN A 621 -14.26 -123.87 -45.06
CA ASN A 621 -14.57 -123.05 -46.24
C ASN A 621 -13.48 -123.13 -47.33
N LYS A 622 -12.31 -123.73 -47.09
CA LYS A 622 -11.47 -124.31 -48.15
C LYS A 622 -12.12 -125.60 -48.65
N ASN A 623 -12.70 -126.39 -47.76
CA ASN A 623 -13.50 -127.58 -48.10
C ASN A 623 -14.84 -127.19 -48.77
N LEU A 624 -15.51 -126.13 -48.32
CA LEU A 624 -16.73 -125.63 -48.95
C LEU A 624 -16.42 -124.79 -50.20
N LEU A 625 -15.33 -124.04 -50.36
CA LEU A 625 -14.95 -123.46 -51.67
C LEU A 625 -14.55 -124.55 -52.68
N ARG A 626 -13.97 -125.66 -52.21
CA ARG A 626 -13.83 -126.90 -53.00
C ARG A 626 -15.18 -127.55 -53.35
N SER A 627 -16.28 -127.13 -52.72
CA SER A 627 -17.66 -127.62 -52.91
C SER A 627 -18.68 -126.54 -53.40
N LEU A 628 -18.26 -125.27 -53.52
CA LEU A 628 -19.05 -124.07 -53.84
C LEU A 628 -18.38 -123.16 -54.87
N SER A 629 -17.25 -123.63 -55.43
CA SER A 629 -16.90 -123.34 -56.82
C SER A 629 -18.05 -123.72 -57.78
N SER A 630 -19.01 -124.54 -57.34
CA SER A 630 -20.38 -124.61 -57.85
C SER A 630 -21.34 -123.57 -57.23
N LYS A 631 -21.31 -122.35 -57.79
CA LYS A 631 -22.38 -121.31 -57.87
C LYS A 631 -22.76 -120.44 -56.64
N PRO A 632 -23.04 -119.12 -56.85
CA PRO A 632 -23.41 -118.14 -55.79
C PRO A 632 -24.85 -117.58 -55.91
N LEU A 633 -25.30 -116.72 -54.96
CA LEU A 633 -25.44 -115.23 -55.09
C LEU A 633 -26.38 -114.60 -54.03
N ALA A 634 -26.17 -113.29 -53.73
CA ALA A 634 -27.15 -112.26 -53.32
C ALA A 634 -27.72 -112.23 -51.86
N ASN A 635 -28.20 -111.09 -51.31
CA ASN A 635 -27.87 -109.64 -51.44
C ASN A 635 -28.63 -108.80 -50.35
N ASN A 636 -28.44 -107.47 -50.31
CA ASN A 636 -29.32 -106.39 -49.77
C ASN A 636 -29.46 -106.19 -48.23
N ASN A 637 -29.91 -105.03 -47.70
CA ASN A 637 -29.77 -103.58 -48.06
C ASN A 637 -30.39 -102.67 -46.95
N ASP A 638 -30.31 -101.33 -47.08
CA ASP A 638 -31.32 -100.31 -46.63
C ASP A 638 -31.54 -100.00 -45.11
N ASN A 639 -32.01 -98.80 -44.66
CA ASN A 639 -31.92 -97.40 -45.16
C ASN A 639 -32.38 -96.33 -44.10
N SER A 640 -32.00 -95.06 -44.32
CA SER A 640 -32.76 -93.78 -44.19
C SER A 640 -33.35 -93.18 -42.88
N GLN A 641 -33.00 -91.90 -42.66
CA GLN A 641 -33.89 -90.72 -42.41
C GLN A 641 -34.70 -90.61 -41.07
N ASN A 642 -35.34 -89.49 -40.65
CA ASN A 642 -35.46 -88.09 -41.14
C ASN A 642 -35.80 -87.08 -40.00
N THR A 643 -35.69 -85.76 -40.27
CA THR A 643 -36.44 -84.57 -39.71
C THR A 643 -36.79 -84.45 -38.20
N GLY A 644 -36.93 -83.28 -37.58
CA GLY A 644 -36.89 -81.89 -38.06
C GLY A 644 -38.06 -81.06 -37.51
N THR A 645 -37.82 -80.16 -36.55
CA THR A 645 -38.86 -79.37 -35.86
C THR A 645 -38.48 -77.88 -35.81
N SER A 646 -39.35 -76.99 -36.28
CA SER A 646 -39.09 -75.55 -36.31
C SER A 646 -40.38 -74.77 -36.01
N ASN A 647 -40.47 -74.15 -34.83
CA ASN A 647 -41.46 -73.11 -34.48
C ASN A 647 -41.20 -72.43 -33.12
N SER A 648 -40.28 -72.94 -32.29
CA SER A 648 -39.87 -72.34 -31.01
C SER A 648 -38.95 -71.10 -31.14
N ASN A 649 -38.32 -70.91 -32.29
CA ASN A 649 -37.08 -70.13 -32.37
C ASN A 649 -37.29 -68.63 -32.62
N THR A 650 -38.45 -68.22 -33.13
CA THR A 650 -38.78 -66.81 -33.46
C THR A 650 -39.00 -65.97 -32.22
N SER A 651 -39.81 -66.43 -31.26
CA SER A 651 -40.08 -65.70 -30.02
C SER A 651 -38.81 -65.50 -29.16
N VAL A 652 -37.92 -66.49 -29.15
CA VAL A 652 -36.60 -66.40 -28.48
C VAL A 652 -35.72 -65.35 -29.18
N ALA A 653 -35.71 -65.32 -30.51
CA ALA A 653 -34.94 -64.32 -31.27
C ALA A 653 -35.45 -62.88 -31.02
N GLU A 654 -36.77 -62.65 -30.95
CA GLU A 654 -37.34 -61.33 -30.67
C GLU A 654 -36.95 -60.80 -29.27
N GLN A 655 -37.01 -61.66 -28.23
CA GLN A 655 -36.51 -61.28 -26.90
C GLN A 655 -35.00 -61.00 -26.91
N GLN A 656 -34.22 -61.79 -27.65
CA GLN A 656 -32.77 -61.60 -27.73
C GLN A 656 -32.39 -60.31 -28.48
N ILE A 657 -33.14 -59.93 -29.53
CA ILE A 657 -33.01 -58.64 -30.21
C ILE A 657 -33.31 -57.47 -29.26
N LEU A 658 -34.38 -57.56 -28.45
CA LEU A 658 -34.72 -56.52 -27.45
C LEU A 658 -33.62 -56.35 -26.38
N ILE A 659 -33.03 -57.45 -25.91
CA ILE A 659 -31.90 -57.40 -24.94
C ILE A 659 -30.66 -56.76 -25.59
N LEU A 660 -30.33 -57.14 -26.82
CA LEU A 660 -29.20 -56.58 -27.55
C LEU A 660 -29.39 -55.08 -27.85
N ALA A 661 -30.60 -54.67 -28.27
CA ALA A 661 -30.95 -53.26 -28.49
C ALA A 661 -30.85 -52.42 -27.21
N ARG A 662 -31.24 -52.97 -26.05
CA ARG A 662 -31.06 -52.30 -24.75
C ARG A 662 -29.59 -52.15 -24.40
N GLN A 663 -28.77 -53.18 -24.59
CA GLN A 663 -27.31 -53.09 -24.36
C GLN A 663 -26.62 -52.14 -25.35
N GLN A 664 -27.09 -52.08 -26.60
CA GLN A 664 -26.63 -51.13 -27.62
C GLN A 664 -26.86 -49.70 -27.12
N ALA A 665 -28.10 -49.37 -26.74
CA ALA A 665 -28.47 -48.05 -26.23
C ALA A 665 -27.67 -47.65 -24.97
N GLN A 666 -27.42 -48.59 -24.05
CA GLN A 666 -26.59 -48.31 -22.86
C GLN A 666 -25.13 -47.98 -23.22
N ARG A 667 -24.50 -48.71 -24.15
CA ARG A 667 -23.14 -48.38 -24.62
C ARG A 667 -23.10 -47.05 -25.38
N GLU A 668 -24.13 -46.76 -26.17
CA GLU A 668 -24.24 -45.49 -26.90
C GLU A 668 -24.47 -44.30 -25.94
N GLU A 669 -25.21 -44.50 -24.85
CA GLU A 669 -25.34 -43.51 -23.77
C GLU A 669 -24.03 -43.31 -23.00
N GLU A 670 -23.34 -44.37 -22.60
CA GLU A 670 -22.01 -44.31 -21.94
C GLU A 670 -20.97 -43.60 -22.83
N LEU A 671 -20.96 -43.90 -24.14
CA LEU A 671 -20.12 -43.21 -25.12
C LEU A 671 -20.49 -41.72 -25.24
N ALA A 672 -21.78 -41.38 -25.29
CA ALA A 672 -22.23 -39.99 -25.35
C ALA A 672 -21.91 -39.21 -24.07
N GLN A 673 -21.99 -39.83 -22.89
CA GLN A 673 -21.57 -39.24 -21.62
C GLN A 673 -20.05 -39.02 -21.60
N SER A 674 -19.26 -40.01 -22.03
CA SER A 674 -17.80 -39.90 -22.16
C SER A 674 -17.39 -38.79 -23.14
N GLN A 675 -18.02 -38.70 -24.31
CA GLN A 675 -17.77 -37.64 -25.30
C GLN A 675 -18.08 -36.24 -24.76
N ARG A 676 -19.18 -36.07 -24.01
CA ARG A 676 -19.50 -34.79 -23.35
C ARG A 676 -18.45 -34.41 -22.31
N HIS A 677 -17.96 -35.37 -21.52
CA HIS A 677 -16.92 -35.11 -20.53
C HIS A 677 -15.58 -34.75 -21.16
N ILE A 678 -15.21 -35.42 -22.26
CA ILE A 678 -14.02 -35.10 -23.06
C ILE A 678 -14.10 -33.68 -23.63
N LEU A 679 -15.26 -33.28 -24.17
CA LEU A 679 -15.47 -31.92 -24.69
C LEU A 679 -15.38 -30.85 -23.59
N ALA A 680 -15.97 -31.09 -22.43
CA ALA A 680 -15.87 -30.18 -21.28
C ALA A 680 -14.41 -30.02 -20.79
N LEU A 681 -13.66 -31.12 -20.70
CA LEU A 681 -12.24 -31.08 -20.34
C LEU A 681 -11.37 -30.41 -21.43
N GLN A 682 -11.77 -30.48 -22.70
CA GLN A 682 -11.10 -29.75 -23.79
C GLN A 682 -11.36 -28.24 -23.71
N GLU A 683 -12.59 -27.82 -23.40
CA GLU A 683 -12.94 -26.41 -23.19
C GLU A 683 -12.22 -25.82 -21.97
N GLU A 684 -12.16 -26.57 -20.86
CA GLU A 684 -11.39 -26.23 -19.65
C GLU A 684 -9.88 -26.13 -19.93
N LEU A 685 -9.30 -27.08 -20.68
CA LEU A 685 -7.89 -27.03 -21.07
C LEU A 685 -7.58 -25.85 -22.00
N GLU A 686 -8.44 -25.51 -22.96
CA GLU A 686 -8.25 -24.32 -23.77
C GLU A 686 -8.35 -23.02 -22.94
N GLU A 687 -9.24 -22.96 -21.95
CA GLU A 687 -9.37 -21.82 -21.06
C GLU A 687 -8.11 -21.65 -20.19
N LEU A 688 -7.65 -22.72 -19.56
CA LEU A 688 -6.38 -22.73 -18.81
C LEU A 688 -5.18 -22.39 -19.71
N GLU A 689 -5.18 -22.80 -20.98
CA GLU A 689 -4.15 -22.36 -21.94
C GLU A 689 -4.26 -20.86 -22.27
N ARG A 690 -5.46 -20.30 -22.40
CA ARG A 690 -5.68 -18.85 -22.61
C ARG A 690 -5.21 -18.05 -21.39
N GLU A 691 -5.55 -18.49 -20.18
CA GLU A 691 -5.09 -17.88 -18.92
C GLU A 691 -3.57 -17.97 -18.77
N ASN A 692 -2.96 -19.14 -19.01
CA ASN A 692 -1.51 -19.32 -18.90
C ASN A 692 -0.74 -18.46 -19.92
N ARG A 693 -1.25 -18.32 -21.15
CA ARG A 693 -0.71 -17.38 -22.15
C ARG A 693 -0.83 -15.92 -21.70
N LEU A 694 -1.94 -15.53 -21.05
CA LEU A 694 -2.13 -14.18 -20.52
C LEU A 694 -1.22 -13.91 -19.32
N HIS A 695 -1.12 -14.83 -18.36
CA HIS A 695 -0.19 -14.75 -17.24
C HIS A 695 1.27 -14.71 -17.70
N SER A 696 1.64 -15.47 -18.74
CA SER A 696 2.98 -15.39 -19.34
C SER A 696 3.28 -14.00 -19.93
N GLN A 697 2.28 -13.33 -20.53
CA GLN A 697 2.42 -11.95 -21.03
C GLN A 697 2.51 -10.93 -19.89
N GLN A 698 1.68 -11.07 -18.86
CA GLN A 698 1.73 -10.24 -17.64
C GLN A 698 3.07 -10.39 -16.91
N GLU A 699 3.55 -11.62 -16.74
CA GLU A 699 4.83 -11.89 -16.09
C GLU A 699 6.01 -11.36 -16.92
N ALA A 700 5.95 -11.43 -18.25
CA ALA A 700 6.94 -10.80 -19.12
C ALA A 700 6.94 -9.27 -18.99
N MET A 701 5.77 -8.63 -19.00
CA MET A 701 5.60 -7.18 -18.80
C MET A 701 6.15 -6.74 -17.44
N LEU A 702 5.75 -7.41 -16.36
CA LEU A 702 6.21 -7.11 -15.00
C LEU A 702 7.72 -7.36 -14.83
N LYS A 703 8.29 -8.40 -15.47
CA LYS A 703 9.74 -8.62 -15.52
C LYS A 703 10.46 -7.51 -16.28
N GLU A 704 9.89 -6.96 -17.34
CA GLU A 704 10.47 -5.81 -18.05
C GLU A 704 10.36 -4.52 -17.23
N GLU A 705 9.22 -4.25 -16.61
CA GLU A 705 9.02 -3.09 -15.72
C GLU A 705 9.96 -3.13 -14.51
N LEU A 706 10.08 -4.28 -13.83
CA LEU A 706 11.04 -4.49 -12.76
C LEU A 706 12.48 -4.23 -13.25
N ARG A 707 12.84 -4.75 -14.43
CA ARG A 707 14.15 -4.45 -15.07
C ARG A 707 14.30 -2.97 -15.44
N ASN A 708 13.24 -2.24 -15.77
CA ASN A 708 13.28 -0.80 -16.03
C ASN A 708 13.49 -0.02 -14.72
N MET A 709 12.80 -0.40 -13.64
CA MET A 709 12.94 0.19 -12.31
C MET A 709 14.30 -0.12 -11.65
N GLU A 710 14.87 -1.29 -11.92
CA GLU A 710 16.27 -1.57 -11.58
C GLU A 710 17.23 -0.66 -12.36
N ARG A 711 16.98 -0.44 -13.65
CA ARG A 711 17.83 0.42 -14.50
C ARG A 711 17.73 1.89 -14.10
N SER A 712 16.55 2.41 -13.75
CA SER A 712 16.41 3.78 -13.23
C SER A 712 17.11 3.97 -11.88
N LYS A 713 16.85 3.09 -10.91
CA LYS A 713 17.52 3.13 -9.59
C LYS A 713 19.04 3.01 -9.68
N LYS A 714 19.57 2.26 -10.65
CA LYS A 714 21.02 2.18 -10.91
C LYS A 714 21.58 3.44 -11.59
N ARG A 715 20.78 4.20 -12.36
CA ARG A 715 21.16 5.50 -12.95
C ARG A 715 21.24 6.61 -11.89
N GLU A 716 20.39 6.59 -10.88
CA GLU A 716 20.36 7.59 -9.78
C GLU A 716 21.68 7.65 -8.99
N GLY A 717 22.40 6.53 -8.88
CA GLY A 717 23.68 6.44 -8.17
C GLY A 717 24.92 6.80 -9.01
N VAL A 718 24.76 7.30 -10.24
CA VAL A 718 25.89 7.55 -11.16
C VAL A 718 26.41 8.98 -11.01
N ASP A 719 27.74 9.12 -10.81
CA ASP A 719 28.37 10.42 -10.89
C ASP A 719 28.30 10.99 -12.33
N MET A 720 27.47 12.01 -12.50
CA MET A 720 27.33 12.76 -13.74
C MET A 720 28.63 13.43 -14.17
N THR A 721 29.57 13.70 -13.26
CA THR A 721 30.89 14.26 -13.57
C THR A 721 31.76 13.24 -14.30
N TYR A 722 31.84 12.01 -13.79
CA TYR A 722 32.50 10.90 -14.45
C TYR A 722 31.85 10.57 -15.80
N LEU A 723 30.51 10.48 -15.85
CA LEU A 723 29.79 10.24 -17.12
C LEU A 723 30.06 11.34 -18.14
N LYS A 724 30.04 12.62 -17.74
CA LYS A 724 30.42 13.76 -18.58
C LYS A 724 31.85 13.60 -19.12
N ASN A 725 32.81 13.22 -18.27
CA ASN A 725 34.20 13.03 -18.69
C ASN A 725 34.36 11.86 -19.68
N VAL A 726 33.58 10.79 -19.54
CA VAL A 726 33.53 9.66 -20.49
C VAL A 726 32.91 10.08 -21.83
N ILE A 727 31.83 10.87 -21.81
CA ILE A 727 31.18 11.40 -23.02
C ILE A 727 32.07 12.43 -23.73
N VAL A 728 32.77 13.30 -23.00
CA VAL A 728 33.75 14.24 -23.57
C VAL A 728 34.85 13.46 -24.28
N LYS A 729 35.44 12.43 -23.64
CA LYS A 729 36.43 11.56 -24.30
C LYS A 729 35.88 10.84 -25.54
N LEU A 730 34.63 10.38 -25.52
CA LEU A 730 33.97 9.77 -26.68
C LEU A 730 33.92 10.74 -27.88
N LEU A 731 33.64 12.03 -27.62
CA LEU A 731 33.57 13.06 -28.66
C LEU A 731 34.96 13.53 -29.12
N GLU A 732 35.95 13.51 -28.23
CA GLU A 732 37.35 13.85 -28.51
C GLU A 732 38.08 12.76 -29.32
N THR A 733 38.04 11.50 -28.88
CA THR A 733 38.80 10.40 -29.50
C THR A 733 38.02 9.64 -30.58
N GLY A 734 36.68 9.67 -30.53
CA GLY A 734 35.82 8.87 -31.42
C GLY A 734 35.83 7.37 -31.14
N GLU A 735 36.40 6.91 -30.01
CA GLU A 735 36.58 5.49 -29.69
C GLU A 735 35.29 4.81 -29.18
N VAL A 736 34.23 4.84 -30.00
CA VAL A 736 32.91 4.27 -29.69
C VAL A 736 33.01 2.81 -29.26
N GLY A 737 33.87 2.01 -29.90
CA GLY A 737 34.05 0.60 -29.54
C GLY A 737 34.55 0.35 -28.11
N ALA A 738 35.33 1.26 -27.53
CA ALA A 738 35.89 1.14 -26.18
C ALA A 738 35.03 1.85 -25.12
N LEU A 739 34.41 2.98 -25.48
CA LEU A 739 33.69 3.84 -24.53
C LEU A 739 32.17 3.57 -24.50
N LEU A 740 31.57 3.04 -25.57
CA LEU A 740 30.14 2.65 -25.58
C LEU A 740 29.81 1.59 -24.51
N PRO A 741 30.62 0.53 -24.25
CA PRO A 741 30.36 -0.40 -23.16
C PRO A 741 30.35 0.28 -21.78
N VAL A 742 31.25 1.26 -21.56
CA VAL A 742 31.31 2.02 -20.31
C VAL A 742 30.06 2.91 -20.16
N ILE A 743 29.66 3.61 -21.21
CA ILE A 743 28.45 4.45 -21.22
C ILE A 743 27.19 3.59 -21.03
N ALA A 744 27.09 2.43 -21.69
CA ALA A 744 25.99 1.50 -21.56
C ALA A 744 25.90 0.87 -20.15
N MET A 745 27.04 0.70 -19.46
CA MET A 745 27.08 0.26 -18.07
C MET A 745 26.68 1.38 -17.10
N LEU A 746 27.14 2.61 -17.31
CA LEU A 746 26.76 3.76 -16.48
C LEU A 746 25.28 4.11 -16.66
N LEU A 747 24.82 4.30 -17.90
CA LEU A 747 23.44 4.61 -18.23
C LEU A 747 22.52 3.38 -18.28
N GLN A 748 23.02 2.18 -17.94
CA GLN A 748 22.22 0.97 -17.79
C GLN A 748 21.29 0.73 -19.00
N PHE A 749 21.89 0.61 -20.19
CA PHE A 749 21.18 0.34 -21.44
C PHE A 749 20.60 -1.09 -21.46
N SER A 750 19.44 -1.25 -22.08
CA SER A 750 18.95 -2.57 -22.52
C SER A 750 19.87 -3.21 -23.56
N PRO A 751 19.79 -4.54 -23.76
CA PRO A 751 20.43 -5.20 -24.90
C PRO A 751 20.05 -4.53 -26.24
N ASP A 752 18.79 -4.13 -26.38
CA ASP A 752 18.25 -3.47 -27.58
C ASP A 752 18.83 -2.07 -27.80
N GLU A 753 18.94 -1.23 -26.76
CA GLU A 753 19.60 0.09 -26.85
C GLU A 753 21.08 -0.06 -27.20
N LEU A 754 21.78 -1.01 -26.57
CA LEU A 754 23.17 -1.31 -26.88
C LEU A 754 23.35 -1.82 -28.33
N GLN A 755 22.48 -2.72 -28.79
CA GLN A 755 22.46 -3.18 -30.19
C GLN A 755 22.12 -2.05 -31.16
N LYS A 756 21.16 -1.16 -30.85
CA LYS A 756 20.84 0.02 -31.68
C LYS A 756 22.06 0.93 -31.82
N CYS A 757 22.79 1.22 -30.74
CA CYS A 757 24.02 2.01 -30.79
C CYS A 757 25.15 1.30 -31.57
N GLN A 758 25.36 -0.01 -31.38
CA GLN A 758 26.37 -0.78 -32.12
C GLN A 758 26.05 -0.91 -33.60
N ASN A 759 24.77 -1.13 -33.95
CA ASN A 759 24.31 -1.25 -35.32
C ASN A 759 24.41 0.10 -36.04
N ALA A 760 23.96 1.20 -35.43
CA ALA A 760 24.13 2.53 -35.98
C ALA A 760 25.62 2.83 -36.26
N TYR A 761 26.51 2.55 -35.30
CA TYR A 761 27.96 2.72 -35.49
C TYR A 761 28.50 1.88 -36.66
N ARG A 762 28.12 0.60 -36.79
CA ARG A 762 28.49 -0.27 -37.93
C ARG A 762 27.99 0.29 -39.27
N THR A 763 26.73 0.72 -39.35
CA THR A 763 26.16 1.32 -40.57
C THR A 763 26.88 2.62 -40.96
N PHE A 764 27.44 3.38 -40.00
CA PHE A 764 28.28 4.54 -40.29
C PHE A 764 29.71 4.20 -40.73
N THR A 765 30.21 2.98 -40.49
CA THR A 765 31.53 2.52 -40.96
C THR A 765 31.51 1.85 -42.34
N ASP A 766 30.37 1.30 -42.78
CA ASP A 766 30.23 0.58 -44.06
C ASP A 766 29.91 1.48 -45.28
N VAL A 767 30.17 2.79 -45.19
CA VAL A 767 30.13 3.69 -46.37
C VAL A 767 31.47 3.58 -47.11
N PRO A 768 31.51 3.08 -48.37
CA PRO A 768 32.77 2.80 -49.05
C PRO A 768 33.52 4.10 -49.42
N PRO A 769 34.87 4.13 -49.35
CA PRO A 769 35.65 5.33 -49.64
C PRO A 769 35.66 5.64 -51.14
N THR A 770 35.21 6.84 -51.51
CA THR A 770 35.37 7.39 -52.86
C THR A 770 36.88 7.52 -53.18
N PRO A 771 37.39 6.94 -54.27
CA PRO A 771 38.83 6.90 -54.53
C PRO A 771 39.35 8.26 -55.03
N GLY A 772 40.03 9.03 -54.17
CA GLY A 772 40.45 10.39 -54.58
C GLY A 772 41.38 11.21 -53.68
N ALA A 773 41.95 10.69 -52.59
CA ALA A 773 43.01 11.39 -51.83
C ALA A 773 43.89 10.38 -51.07
N SER A 774 45.21 10.64 -51.00
CA SER A 774 46.19 9.74 -50.39
C SER A 774 46.95 10.40 -49.24
N GLU A 775 46.50 10.17 -48.01
CA GLU A 775 47.26 10.45 -46.78
C GLU A 775 46.94 9.37 -45.72
N PRO A 776 47.80 9.18 -44.69
CA PRO A 776 47.69 8.04 -43.77
C PRO A 776 46.52 8.17 -42.77
N PRO A 777 46.07 7.05 -42.15
CA PRO A 777 44.88 7.03 -41.31
C PRO A 777 45.12 7.72 -39.95
N SER A 778 44.85 9.02 -39.89
CA SER A 778 44.68 9.74 -38.63
C SER A 778 43.30 9.44 -38.02
N SER A 779 43.29 8.76 -36.87
CA SER A 779 42.09 8.61 -36.06
C SER A 779 41.57 9.99 -35.63
N GLY A 780 40.44 10.43 -36.19
CA GLY A 780 39.97 11.80 -35.97
C GLY A 780 38.65 12.20 -36.65
N LEU A 781 37.77 11.25 -37.01
CA LEU A 781 36.42 11.60 -37.46
C LEU A 781 35.48 11.85 -36.27
N SER A 782 35.69 12.99 -35.60
CA SER A 782 34.85 13.43 -34.48
C SER A 782 33.37 13.49 -34.87
N LEU A 783 32.51 12.92 -34.03
CA LEU A 783 31.05 12.84 -34.25
C LEU A 783 30.39 14.22 -34.47
N LEU A 784 31.01 15.30 -33.97
CA LEU A 784 30.48 16.66 -34.02
C LEU A 784 30.56 17.31 -35.41
N SER A 785 31.46 16.88 -36.30
CA SER A 785 31.60 17.44 -37.67
C SER A 785 30.44 17.09 -38.61
N ARG A 786 29.33 16.56 -38.09
CA ARG A 786 28.16 16.07 -38.83
C ARG A 786 26.82 16.61 -38.32
N PHE A 787 26.81 17.43 -37.28
CA PHE A 787 25.62 18.22 -36.91
C PHE A 787 25.54 19.47 -37.80
N SER A 788 24.99 19.31 -39.00
CA SER A 788 24.57 20.44 -39.83
C SER A 788 23.40 21.16 -39.16
N PHE A 789 23.69 22.22 -38.41
CA PHE A 789 22.67 23.17 -37.98
C PHE A 789 22.09 23.88 -39.20
N SER A 790 20.78 23.72 -39.40
CA SER A 790 19.94 24.45 -40.34
C SER A 790 18.82 25.17 -39.57
#